data_AF-A0A1V6R928-F1
#
_entry.id   AF-A0A1V6R928-F1
#
_cell.length_a   1.000
_cell.length_b   1.000
_cell.length_c   1.000
_cell.angle_alpha   90.00
_cell.angle_beta   90.00
_cell.angle_gamma   90.00
#
_symmetry.space_group_name_H-M   'P 1'
#
loop_
_entity.id
_entity.type
_entity.pdbx_description
1 polymer ?
#
loop_
_entity_poly.entity_id
_entity_poly.type
_entity_poly.pdbx_seq_one_letter_code
_entity_poly.pdbx_strand_id
1 'polypeptide(L)'
;MLTSNIETSRSLPNPIPCLSYWQRTTRAYPNLHANIETTVPSNAKYVVVGSGISGGLTAFKLIEGGAKAEDIVILEAREAASGASSRNAGHVRPDAFRGFSAYAKVHGEQQALKIIQDERLVLEKVDEFVKEHNVECDFNLTTTFDVCMTPEFAAYEAESLEAFKKAGGDTSHITFYEGDQAKEKTRVPGAVAAYEWPAGSSHPAKLAQFLLRAVISKGTRLFTFCPATEIERSGASSETWKVHTPRGIIEAEKIIHCTNAHAALLLPQLEAYIRPNRAQAHSLVPVPAFSGQKALQNTFSLRFSLLHFYSLIQRKGDGTLVLGVSRSNPTLSPETSASRFSTDDSRYNEEIAQDALRTFGDIFPAYSSRTVMHGEGLDHAWTGIIAMTTDSVPFVGAIDSLPGQYICAGFNGHGMARIFTCAPAVAQLVLGKTWDETGLPGCFQFSDERLSRFSNDLKLANILMTFENEKAIPRFIQEQVLKSPMHYKANPVTNHTTYQSYDGFGPMDVEDVGNVLPKITDFGSAWQLVVDPETKSQNEPVVTYPIQPNYYRAPEVVLGYGWDFSADIWNFGVLVWNIIEGTELFTQVEDANGRYDPKSHLAEMIALLGPPPKEVIERADYMSQVEYDSMISIEVGKPCKNAREVFGGPCFDEEGKFLHQELIPNRKLEDTIPSIYDSERELFLSFARDMLTWVPSERKTARELTEHPFLNFGGYVSKDVLEGRS
;
A
#
# COMPACT_ATOMS: atom_id res chain seq x y z
N MET A 1 20.91 -13.47 -10.65
CA MET A 1 19.83 -14.00 -11.53
C MET A 1 18.58 -14.31 -10.70
N LEU A 2 17.82 -13.29 -10.31
CA LEU A 2 16.49 -13.43 -9.71
C LEU A 2 15.55 -12.40 -10.33
N THR A 3 15.55 -12.32 -11.66
CA THR A 3 14.41 -11.85 -12.42
C THR A 3 13.53 -13.07 -12.68
N SER A 4 12.86 -13.56 -11.63
CA SER A 4 11.74 -14.47 -11.86
C SER A 4 10.68 -13.67 -12.58
N ASN A 5 10.39 -14.07 -13.83
CA ASN A 5 9.28 -13.57 -14.62
C ASN A 5 8.07 -13.28 -13.73
N ILE A 6 7.71 -12.00 -13.57
CA ILE A 6 6.37 -11.67 -13.12
C ILE A 6 5.50 -12.08 -14.30
N GLU A 7 4.95 -13.30 -14.25
CA GLU A 7 3.89 -13.71 -15.16
C GLU A 7 2.83 -12.60 -15.13
N THR A 8 2.45 -12.11 -16.31
CA THR A 8 1.51 -10.99 -16.45
C THR A 8 0.24 -11.30 -15.65
N SER A 9 -0.20 -10.40 -14.76
CA SER A 9 -1.44 -10.63 -14.00
C SER A 9 -2.68 -10.58 -14.91
N ARG A 10 -2.52 -10.04 -16.12
CA ARG A 10 -3.50 -10.01 -17.21
C ARG A 10 -3.78 -11.43 -17.72
N SER A 11 -4.88 -12.01 -17.26
CA SER A 11 -5.30 -13.32 -17.74
C SER A 11 -6.82 -13.45 -17.74
N LEU A 12 -7.32 -14.23 -18.70
CA LEU A 12 -8.66 -14.80 -18.62
C LEU A 12 -8.75 -15.72 -17.39
N PRO A 13 -9.94 -15.90 -16.81
CA PRO A 13 -10.13 -16.94 -15.81
C PRO A 13 -9.76 -18.32 -16.37
N ASN A 14 -9.23 -19.20 -15.52
CA ASN A 14 -8.87 -20.56 -15.93
C ASN A 14 -10.11 -21.26 -16.56
N PRO A 15 -9.99 -21.78 -17.80
CA PRO A 15 -11.11 -22.39 -18.51
C PRO A 15 -11.67 -23.65 -17.84
N ILE A 16 -10.87 -24.32 -17.00
CA ILE A 16 -11.26 -25.55 -16.30
C ILE A 16 -11.08 -25.35 -14.79
N PRO A 17 -11.98 -24.59 -14.13
CA PRO A 17 -11.85 -24.35 -12.71
C PRO A 17 -12.38 -25.51 -11.86
N CYS A 18 -11.99 -25.58 -10.59
CA CYS A 18 -12.71 -26.44 -9.64
C CYS A 18 -14.15 -25.93 -9.46
N LEU A 19 -15.07 -26.81 -9.08
CA LEU A 19 -16.42 -26.41 -8.71
C LEU A 19 -16.46 -26.03 -7.24
N SER A 20 -17.09 -24.90 -6.91
CA SER A 20 -17.43 -24.61 -5.51
C SER A 20 -18.61 -25.46 -5.03
N TYR A 21 -18.74 -25.57 -3.71
CA TYR A 21 -19.94 -26.14 -3.09
C TYR A 21 -21.23 -25.48 -3.61
N TRP A 22 -21.23 -24.15 -3.77
CA TRP A 22 -22.39 -23.40 -4.26
C TRP A 22 -22.74 -23.69 -5.72
N GLN A 23 -21.74 -23.90 -6.56
CA GLN A 23 -21.97 -24.24 -7.96
C GLN A 23 -22.43 -25.69 -8.12
N ARG A 24 -21.91 -26.59 -7.27
CA ARG A 24 -22.33 -27.99 -7.19
C ARG A 24 -23.83 -28.09 -6.87
N THR A 25 -24.37 -27.24 -6.01
CA THR A 25 -25.78 -27.25 -5.60
C THR A 25 -26.73 -26.59 -6.60
N THR A 26 -26.23 -25.87 -7.61
CA THR A 26 -27.06 -25.10 -8.57
C THR A 26 -26.84 -25.51 -10.03
N ARG A 27 -26.29 -26.70 -10.29
CA ARG A 27 -26.05 -27.22 -11.64
C ARG A 27 -27.30 -27.31 -12.52
N ALA A 28 -28.48 -27.38 -11.92
CA ALA A 28 -29.77 -27.42 -12.63
C ALA A 28 -30.24 -26.04 -13.15
N TYR A 29 -29.46 -24.98 -12.97
CA TYR A 29 -29.80 -23.65 -13.49
C TYR A 29 -29.94 -23.66 -15.03
N PRO A 30 -31.11 -23.33 -15.61
CA PRO A 30 -31.36 -23.51 -17.05
C PRO A 30 -30.46 -22.69 -17.96
N ASN A 31 -30.01 -21.52 -17.50
CA ASN A 31 -29.17 -20.60 -18.29
C ASN A 31 -27.68 -20.77 -17.97
N LEU A 32 -27.27 -21.89 -17.36
CA LEU A 32 -25.87 -22.13 -17.00
C LEU A 32 -24.94 -22.08 -18.23
N HIS A 33 -25.43 -22.59 -19.36
CA HIS A 33 -24.77 -22.64 -20.67
C HIS A 33 -25.52 -21.81 -21.72
N ALA A 34 -26.06 -20.65 -21.33
CA ALA A 34 -26.85 -19.80 -22.21
C ALA A 34 -26.07 -19.42 -23.49
N ASN A 35 -26.73 -19.65 -24.63
CA ASN A 35 -26.25 -19.32 -25.97
C ASN A 35 -24.84 -19.86 -26.30
N ILE A 36 -24.42 -21.01 -25.77
CA ILE A 36 -23.04 -21.54 -25.88
C ILE A 36 -22.56 -21.84 -27.32
N GLU A 37 -23.47 -22.11 -28.26
CA GLU A 37 -23.14 -22.34 -29.68
C GLU A 37 -23.57 -21.18 -30.60
N THR A 38 -24.06 -20.08 -30.03
CA THR A 38 -24.61 -18.96 -30.80
C THR A 38 -23.57 -17.87 -31.00
N THR A 39 -23.48 -17.34 -32.22
CA THR A 39 -22.66 -16.14 -32.51
C THR A 39 -23.21 -14.94 -31.76
N VAL A 40 -22.31 -14.06 -31.32
CA VAL A 40 -22.71 -12.79 -30.70
C VAL A 40 -23.40 -11.88 -31.72
N PRO A 41 -24.31 -10.98 -31.29
CA PRO A 41 -24.89 -10.00 -32.20
C PRO A 41 -23.83 -9.02 -32.72
N SER A 42 -24.03 -8.47 -33.91
CA SER A 42 -23.12 -7.46 -34.47
C SER A 42 -23.14 -6.14 -33.71
N ASN A 43 -24.23 -5.83 -33.01
CA ASN A 43 -24.39 -4.61 -32.23
C ASN A 43 -25.16 -4.85 -30.92
N ALA A 44 -24.86 -4.04 -29.91
CA ALA A 44 -25.60 -3.92 -28.66
C ALA A 44 -25.37 -2.52 -28.07
N LYS A 45 -26.36 -1.92 -27.42
CA LYS A 45 -26.13 -0.62 -26.77
C LYS A 45 -25.23 -0.75 -25.54
N TYR A 46 -25.50 -1.77 -24.72
CA TYR A 46 -24.78 -2.05 -23.49
C TYR A 46 -24.17 -3.45 -23.55
N VAL A 47 -22.85 -3.52 -23.36
CA VAL A 47 -22.14 -4.80 -23.14
C VAL A 47 -21.64 -4.84 -21.70
N VAL A 48 -22.15 -5.78 -20.92
CA VAL A 48 -21.68 -6.06 -19.56
C VAL A 48 -20.74 -7.25 -19.61
N VAL A 49 -19.50 -7.08 -19.15
CA VAL A 49 -18.49 -8.14 -19.16
C VAL A 49 -18.39 -8.75 -17.75
N GLY A 50 -18.78 -10.01 -17.64
CA GLY A 50 -18.85 -10.78 -16.38
C GLY A 50 -20.28 -10.93 -15.87
N SER A 51 -20.70 -12.17 -15.59
CA SER A 51 -22.06 -12.50 -15.16
C SER A 51 -22.21 -12.74 -13.66
N GLY A 52 -21.24 -12.31 -12.86
CA GLY A 52 -21.33 -12.34 -11.38
C GLY A 52 -22.41 -11.39 -10.84
N ILE A 53 -22.49 -11.25 -9.51
CA ILE A 53 -23.51 -10.40 -8.86
C ILE A 53 -23.38 -8.95 -9.34
N SER A 54 -22.16 -8.42 -9.53
CA SER A 54 -21.95 -7.07 -10.05
C SER A 54 -22.53 -6.89 -11.46
N GLY A 55 -22.26 -7.80 -12.39
CA GLY A 55 -22.78 -7.72 -13.75
C GLY A 55 -24.29 -7.93 -13.84
N GLY A 56 -24.81 -8.94 -13.15
CA GLY A 56 -26.25 -9.21 -13.09
C GLY A 56 -27.04 -8.07 -12.46
N LEU A 57 -26.55 -7.51 -11.34
CA LEU A 57 -27.21 -6.39 -10.66
C LEU A 57 -27.09 -5.08 -11.46
N THR A 58 -25.97 -4.82 -12.12
CA THR A 58 -25.85 -3.68 -13.04
C THR A 58 -26.89 -3.77 -14.16
N ALA A 59 -26.99 -4.92 -14.85
CA ALA A 59 -27.99 -5.11 -15.89
C ALA A 59 -29.42 -4.94 -15.36
N PHE A 60 -29.70 -5.47 -14.17
CA PHE A 60 -31.00 -5.33 -13.52
C PHE A 60 -31.35 -3.87 -13.27
N LYS A 61 -30.41 -3.10 -12.71
CA LYS A 61 -30.60 -1.68 -12.38
C LYS A 61 -30.62 -0.77 -13.61
N LEU A 62 -29.91 -1.13 -14.70
CA LEU A 62 -30.06 -0.46 -15.99
C LEU A 62 -31.49 -0.58 -16.51
N ILE A 63 -32.08 -1.78 -16.45
CA ILE A 63 -33.46 -2.01 -16.89
C ILE A 63 -34.45 -1.24 -16.02
N GLU A 64 -34.27 -1.24 -14.70
CA GLU A 64 -35.10 -0.43 -13.80
C GLU A 64 -34.97 1.08 -14.05
N GLY A 65 -33.77 1.53 -14.46
CA GLY A 65 -33.51 2.90 -14.87
C GLY A 65 -34.02 3.27 -16.27
N GLY A 66 -34.72 2.35 -16.95
CA GLY A 66 -35.37 2.60 -18.24
C GLY A 66 -34.61 2.12 -19.48
N ALA A 67 -33.47 1.43 -19.32
CA ALA A 67 -32.82 0.76 -20.45
C ALA A 67 -33.70 -0.41 -20.93
N LYS A 68 -33.78 -0.60 -22.26
CA LYS A 68 -34.45 -1.77 -22.83
C LYS A 68 -33.60 -3.01 -22.60
N ALA A 69 -34.22 -4.10 -22.17
CA ALA A 69 -33.48 -5.31 -21.83
C ALA A 69 -32.78 -5.94 -23.05
N GLU A 70 -33.38 -5.83 -24.24
CA GLU A 70 -32.88 -6.38 -25.50
C GLU A 70 -31.58 -5.68 -25.98
N ASP A 71 -31.38 -4.44 -25.52
CA ASP A 71 -30.19 -3.62 -25.80
C ASP A 71 -28.97 -4.06 -24.97
N ILE A 72 -29.16 -4.96 -24.00
CA ILE A 72 -28.13 -5.43 -23.08
C ILE A 72 -27.64 -6.83 -23.49
N VAL A 73 -26.32 -6.95 -23.63
CA VAL A 73 -25.61 -8.22 -23.81
C VAL A 73 -24.68 -8.45 -22.63
N ILE A 74 -24.74 -9.64 -22.01
CA ILE A 74 -23.81 -10.06 -20.96
C ILE A 74 -22.86 -11.12 -21.54
N LEU A 75 -21.55 -10.87 -21.46
CA LEU A 75 -20.50 -11.80 -21.87
C LEU A 75 -19.88 -12.47 -20.63
N GLU A 76 -19.83 -13.79 -20.61
CA GLU A 76 -19.21 -14.57 -19.53
C GLU A 76 -18.18 -15.54 -20.11
N ALA A 77 -16.96 -15.52 -19.56
CA ALA A 77 -15.85 -16.33 -20.05
C ALA A 77 -16.04 -17.83 -19.79
N ARG A 78 -16.83 -18.20 -18.78
CA ARG A 78 -17.11 -19.59 -18.40
C ARG A 78 -18.63 -19.82 -18.32
N GLU A 79 -19.08 -20.61 -17.35
CA GLU A 79 -20.50 -20.77 -17.05
C GLU A 79 -21.11 -19.54 -16.40
N ALA A 80 -22.43 -19.39 -16.48
CA ALA A 80 -23.14 -18.31 -15.82
C ALA A 80 -22.79 -18.20 -14.32
N ALA A 81 -22.45 -16.99 -13.88
CA ALA A 81 -22.03 -16.65 -12.53
C ALA A 81 -20.84 -17.49 -12.02
N SER A 82 -19.86 -17.85 -12.85
CA SER A 82 -18.81 -18.81 -12.44
C SER A 82 -17.74 -18.27 -11.48
N GLY A 83 -17.58 -16.95 -11.41
CA GLY A 83 -16.44 -16.29 -10.76
C GLY A 83 -16.55 -16.19 -9.24
N ALA A 84 -15.87 -15.19 -8.66
CA ALA A 84 -15.81 -14.95 -7.20
C ALA A 84 -17.19 -14.93 -6.51
N SER A 85 -18.21 -14.41 -7.20
CA SER A 85 -19.58 -14.36 -6.69
C SER A 85 -20.13 -15.73 -6.30
N SER A 86 -19.82 -16.81 -7.02
CA SER A 86 -20.31 -18.16 -6.68
C SER A 86 -19.28 -19.01 -5.95
N ARG A 87 -18.18 -18.41 -5.47
CA ARG A 87 -17.06 -19.10 -4.82
C ARG A 87 -16.69 -18.54 -3.45
N ASN A 88 -17.33 -17.47 -2.99
CA ASN A 88 -17.06 -16.89 -1.67
C ASN A 88 -17.63 -17.76 -0.53
N ALA A 89 -17.41 -17.37 0.73
CA ALA A 89 -17.84 -18.12 1.92
C ALA A 89 -19.31 -17.89 2.34
N GLY A 90 -20.11 -17.17 1.55
CA GLY A 90 -21.54 -16.94 1.79
C GLY A 90 -21.87 -15.85 2.81
N HIS A 91 -20.89 -15.08 3.29
CA HIS A 91 -21.11 -13.96 4.20
C HIS A 91 -21.70 -12.74 3.49
N VAL A 92 -22.66 -12.08 4.14
CA VAL A 92 -23.12 -10.71 3.85
C VAL A 92 -22.82 -9.89 5.08
N ARG A 93 -21.54 -9.55 5.25
CA ARG A 93 -21.00 -9.03 6.52
C ARG A 93 -20.36 -7.66 6.31
N PRO A 94 -20.95 -6.58 6.82
CA PRO A 94 -20.31 -5.27 6.81
C PRO A 94 -19.15 -5.21 7.81
N ASP A 95 -18.10 -4.46 7.50
CA ASP A 95 -17.14 -3.97 8.49
C ASP A 95 -17.80 -2.89 9.35
N ALA A 96 -17.82 -3.07 10.67
CA ALA A 96 -18.49 -2.14 11.58
C ALA A 96 -17.58 -1.02 12.10
N PHE A 97 -16.27 -1.26 12.21
CA PHE A 97 -15.29 -0.30 12.76
C PHE A 97 -13.84 -0.76 12.61
N ARG A 98 -13.57 -2.07 12.52
CA ARG A 98 -12.22 -2.65 12.47
C ARG A 98 -11.36 -2.06 11.34
N GLY A 99 -11.96 -1.83 10.18
CA GLY A 99 -11.27 -1.26 9.03
C GLY A 99 -10.96 0.24 9.15
N PHE A 100 -11.53 0.95 10.13
CA PHE A 100 -11.54 2.41 10.19
C PHE A 100 -10.13 3.01 10.14
N SER A 101 -9.24 2.60 11.05
CA SER A 101 -7.89 3.19 11.14
C SER A 101 -7.08 2.97 9.85
N ALA A 102 -7.25 1.81 9.20
CA ALA A 102 -6.60 1.52 7.93
C ALA A 102 -7.16 2.38 6.79
N TYR A 103 -8.48 2.54 6.71
CA TYR A 103 -9.10 3.41 5.71
C TYR A 103 -8.78 4.88 5.93
N ALA A 104 -8.78 5.36 7.19
CA ALA A 104 -8.49 6.74 7.54
C ALA A 104 -7.07 7.14 7.16
N LYS A 105 -6.10 6.23 7.35
CA LYS A 105 -4.70 6.46 6.96
C LYS A 105 -4.52 6.66 5.45
N VAL A 106 -5.34 6.00 4.63
CA VAL A 106 -5.20 6.05 3.15
C VAL A 106 -6.10 7.12 2.53
N HIS A 107 -7.33 7.27 3.03
CA HIS A 107 -8.38 8.07 2.38
C HIS A 107 -8.84 9.28 3.22
N GLY A 108 -8.32 9.43 4.43
CA GLY A 108 -8.80 10.40 5.42
C GLY A 108 -10.03 9.92 6.20
N GLU A 109 -10.21 10.46 7.41
CA GLU A 109 -11.27 10.04 8.34
C GLU A 109 -12.68 10.14 7.75
N GLN A 110 -12.98 11.22 7.03
CA GLN A 110 -14.31 11.43 6.43
C GLN A 110 -14.68 10.35 5.41
N GLN A 111 -13.72 9.93 4.58
CA GLN A 111 -13.97 8.84 3.62
C GLN A 111 -14.04 7.50 4.34
N ALA A 112 -13.22 7.27 5.37
CA ALA A 112 -13.28 6.06 6.19
C ALA A 112 -14.66 5.85 6.84
N LEU A 113 -15.26 6.91 7.38
CA LEU A 113 -16.63 6.88 7.91
C LEU A 113 -17.65 6.49 6.82
N LYS A 114 -17.55 7.10 5.64
CA LYS A 114 -18.44 6.80 4.50
C LYS A 114 -18.30 5.35 4.02
N ILE A 115 -17.08 4.80 4.00
CA ILE A 115 -16.85 3.39 3.62
C ILE A 115 -17.59 2.45 4.56
N ILE A 116 -17.42 2.62 5.88
CA ILE A 116 -18.07 1.78 6.90
C ILE A 116 -19.59 1.93 6.85
N GLN A 117 -20.08 3.16 6.69
CA GLN A 117 -21.51 3.43 6.57
C GLN A 117 -22.11 2.78 5.30
N ASP A 118 -21.42 2.82 4.17
CA ASP A 118 -21.87 2.20 2.92
C ASP A 118 -21.97 0.67 3.05
N GLU A 119 -21.01 0.00 3.70
CA GLU A 119 -21.11 -1.45 3.90
C GLU A 119 -22.33 -1.84 4.75
N ARG A 120 -22.68 -1.04 5.77
CA ARG A 120 -23.91 -1.24 6.55
C ARG A 120 -25.16 -1.07 5.69
N LEU A 121 -25.21 -0.02 4.87
CA LEU A 121 -26.31 0.21 3.93
C LEU A 121 -26.46 -0.95 2.93
N VAL A 122 -25.36 -1.57 2.51
CA VAL A 122 -25.40 -2.75 1.63
C VAL A 122 -26.17 -3.91 2.27
N LEU A 123 -25.96 -4.19 3.57
CA LEU A 123 -26.71 -5.25 4.25
C LEU A 123 -28.23 -4.98 4.21
N GLU A 124 -28.63 -3.73 4.50
CA GLU A 124 -30.02 -3.29 4.45
C GLU A 124 -30.60 -3.47 3.03
N LYS A 125 -29.88 -3.02 2.00
CA LYS A 125 -30.31 -3.16 0.60
C LYS A 125 -30.41 -4.62 0.13
N VAL A 126 -29.54 -5.51 0.59
CA VAL A 126 -29.64 -6.94 0.27
C VAL A 126 -30.90 -7.53 0.89
N ASP A 127 -31.17 -7.23 2.16
CA ASP A 127 -32.37 -7.71 2.86
C ASP A 127 -33.66 -7.21 2.21
N GLU A 128 -33.73 -5.91 1.90
CA GLU A 128 -34.84 -5.30 1.18
C GLU A 128 -35.06 -5.95 -0.19
N PHE A 129 -33.99 -6.10 -0.98
CA PHE A 129 -34.06 -6.70 -2.32
C PHE A 129 -34.56 -8.15 -2.27
N VAL A 130 -34.07 -8.93 -1.30
CA VAL A 130 -34.49 -10.33 -1.14
C VAL A 130 -35.97 -10.41 -0.80
N LYS A 131 -36.47 -9.56 0.09
CA LYS A 131 -37.88 -9.50 0.49
C LYS A 131 -38.77 -9.02 -0.66
N GLU A 132 -38.39 -7.92 -1.31
CA GLU A 132 -39.17 -7.31 -2.39
C GLU A 132 -39.37 -8.27 -3.56
N HIS A 133 -38.30 -8.96 -3.97
CA HIS A 133 -38.33 -9.81 -5.15
C HIS A 133 -38.50 -11.31 -4.85
N ASN A 134 -38.70 -11.68 -3.58
CA ASN A 134 -38.82 -13.07 -3.11
C ASN A 134 -37.65 -13.94 -3.61
N VAL A 135 -36.42 -13.47 -3.36
CA VAL A 135 -35.22 -14.15 -3.87
C VAL A 135 -34.92 -15.39 -3.05
N GLU A 136 -35.01 -16.57 -3.67
CA GLU A 136 -34.71 -17.86 -3.04
C GLU A 136 -33.20 -18.12 -2.94
N CYS A 137 -32.44 -17.23 -2.30
CA CYS A 137 -31.00 -17.35 -2.13
C CYS A 137 -30.58 -17.77 -0.71
N ASP A 138 -31.48 -18.41 0.04
CA ASP A 138 -31.25 -18.83 1.44
C ASP A 138 -30.69 -17.68 2.30
N PHE A 139 -31.15 -16.45 2.06
CA PHE A 139 -30.69 -15.29 2.82
C PHE A 139 -31.16 -15.41 4.27
N ASN A 140 -30.24 -15.22 5.19
CA ASN A 140 -30.49 -15.21 6.62
C ASN A 140 -29.91 -13.93 7.21
N LEU A 141 -30.79 -12.99 7.55
CA LEU A 141 -30.45 -11.81 8.34
C LEU A 141 -30.24 -12.22 9.80
N THR A 142 -29.08 -11.88 10.37
CA THR A 142 -28.66 -12.27 11.72
C THR A 142 -27.66 -11.25 12.26
N THR A 143 -26.81 -11.65 13.21
CA THR A 143 -25.63 -10.91 13.64
C THR A 143 -24.36 -11.70 13.36
N THR A 144 -23.23 -11.01 13.32
CA THR A 144 -21.90 -11.61 13.28
C THR A 144 -21.18 -11.36 14.59
N PHE A 145 -20.28 -12.27 14.96
CA PHE A 145 -19.20 -11.98 15.90
C PHE A 145 -17.88 -11.75 15.15
N ASP A 146 -17.13 -10.69 15.49
CA ASP A 146 -15.67 -10.70 15.33
C ASP A 146 -15.08 -11.15 16.67
N VAL A 147 -14.47 -12.33 16.66
CA VAL A 147 -13.93 -13.00 17.84
C VAL A 147 -12.43 -12.79 17.87
N CYS A 148 -11.95 -12.13 18.92
CA CYS A 148 -10.54 -11.92 19.16
C CYS A 148 -9.95 -13.17 19.83
N MET A 149 -9.07 -13.86 19.11
CA MET A 149 -8.41 -15.08 19.59
C MET A 149 -7.10 -14.78 20.33
N THR A 150 -6.61 -13.53 20.28
CA THR A 150 -5.35 -13.09 20.90
C THR A 150 -5.53 -11.75 21.61
N PRO A 151 -4.78 -11.48 22.70
CA PRO A 151 -4.78 -10.18 23.37
C PRO A 151 -4.35 -9.03 22.45
N GLU A 152 -3.38 -9.26 21.57
CA GLU A 152 -2.86 -8.25 20.64
C GLU A 152 -3.96 -7.81 19.66
N PHE A 153 -4.74 -8.77 19.15
CA PHE A 153 -5.84 -8.44 18.25
C PHE A 153 -7.02 -7.79 18.98
N ALA A 154 -7.29 -8.18 20.24
CA ALA A 154 -8.28 -7.50 21.07
C ALA A 154 -7.92 -6.03 21.33
N ALA A 155 -6.64 -5.74 21.60
CA ALA A 155 -6.15 -4.37 21.76
C ALA A 155 -6.28 -3.57 20.46
N TYR A 156 -5.96 -4.17 19.32
CA TYR A 156 -6.14 -3.54 18.00
C TYR A 156 -7.60 -3.15 17.71
N GLU A 157 -8.54 -4.07 17.97
CA GLU A 157 -9.98 -3.80 17.78
C GLU A 157 -10.46 -2.68 18.71
N ALA A 158 -10.05 -2.69 19.97
CA ALA A 158 -10.39 -1.64 20.93
C ALA A 158 -9.88 -0.26 20.48
N GLU A 159 -8.63 -0.19 20.00
CA GLU A 159 -8.05 1.05 19.46
C GLU A 159 -8.82 1.53 18.22
N SER A 160 -9.14 0.63 17.29
CA SER A 160 -9.90 0.97 16.08
C SER A 160 -11.32 1.44 16.41
N LEU A 161 -11.98 0.84 17.41
CA LEU A 161 -13.31 1.26 17.85
C LEU A 161 -13.28 2.66 18.47
N GLU A 162 -12.31 2.94 19.34
CA GLU A 162 -12.17 4.26 19.95
C GLU A 162 -11.80 5.33 18.89
N ALA A 163 -10.95 5.00 17.93
CA ALA A 163 -10.64 5.89 16.81
C ALA A 163 -11.88 6.18 15.97
N PHE A 164 -12.66 5.16 15.62
CA PHE A 164 -13.91 5.29 14.87
C PHE A 164 -14.93 6.15 15.61
N LYS A 165 -15.10 5.93 16.91
CA LYS A 165 -15.99 6.70 17.78
C LYS A 165 -15.55 8.16 17.88
N LYS A 166 -14.25 8.42 18.05
CA LYS A 166 -13.69 9.78 18.11
C LYS A 166 -13.93 10.56 16.82
N ALA A 167 -13.87 9.88 15.68
CA ALA A 167 -14.18 10.47 14.37
C ALA A 167 -15.69 10.69 14.13
N GLY A 168 -16.57 10.28 15.06
CA GLY A 168 -18.02 10.43 14.95
C GLY A 168 -18.74 9.23 14.34
N GLY A 169 -18.10 8.05 14.29
CA GLY A 169 -18.70 6.80 13.85
C GLY A 169 -19.86 6.34 14.75
N ASP A 170 -20.93 5.85 14.13
CA ASP A 170 -22.08 5.28 14.85
C ASP A 170 -21.73 3.91 15.42
N THR A 171 -21.71 3.79 16.74
CA THR A 171 -21.41 2.53 17.46
C THR A 171 -22.65 1.92 18.13
N SER A 172 -23.84 2.51 17.95
CA SER A 172 -25.08 2.10 18.66
C SER A 172 -25.54 0.67 18.37
N HIS A 173 -25.07 0.09 17.27
CA HIS A 173 -25.41 -1.25 16.80
C HIS A 173 -24.34 -2.30 17.13
N ILE A 174 -23.28 -1.93 17.85
CA ILE A 174 -22.16 -2.80 18.21
C ILE A 174 -22.26 -3.16 19.70
N THR A 175 -22.23 -4.45 20.00
CA THR A 175 -22.17 -4.96 21.38
C THR A 175 -20.81 -5.60 21.65
N PHE A 176 -20.18 -5.25 22.76
CA PHE A 176 -18.89 -5.80 23.17
C PHE A 176 -19.05 -6.83 24.29
N TYR A 177 -18.29 -7.91 24.21
CA TYR A 177 -18.20 -8.96 25.23
C TYR A 177 -16.72 -9.26 25.50
N GLU A 178 -16.38 -9.51 26.76
CA GLU A 178 -15.00 -9.78 27.19
C GLU A 178 -14.92 -11.07 28.03
N GLY A 179 -13.80 -11.76 27.96
CA GLY A 179 -13.49 -12.91 28.80
C GLY A 179 -14.57 -14.00 28.73
N ASP A 180 -15.10 -14.41 29.88
CA ASP A 180 -16.07 -15.51 29.95
C ASP A 180 -17.40 -15.19 29.25
N GLN A 181 -17.82 -13.92 29.19
CA GLN A 181 -19.00 -13.53 28.41
C GLN A 181 -18.77 -13.76 26.91
N ALA A 182 -17.57 -13.41 26.40
CA ALA A 182 -17.23 -13.64 25.00
C ALA A 182 -17.24 -15.15 24.69
N LYS A 183 -16.66 -15.98 25.57
CA LYS A 183 -16.65 -17.44 25.42
C LYS A 183 -18.05 -18.04 25.41
N GLU A 184 -18.92 -17.60 26.32
CA GLU A 184 -20.30 -18.08 26.40
C GLU A 184 -21.11 -17.70 25.15
N LYS A 185 -21.06 -16.43 24.74
CA LYS A 185 -21.81 -15.90 23.59
C LYS A 185 -21.38 -16.52 22.27
N THR A 186 -20.07 -16.67 22.08
CA THR A 186 -19.50 -17.20 20.82
C THR A 186 -19.42 -18.71 20.80
N ARG A 187 -19.50 -19.37 21.96
CA ARG A 187 -19.16 -20.80 22.17
C ARG A 187 -17.71 -21.15 21.81
N VAL A 188 -16.82 -20.17 21.81
CA VAL A 188 -15.39 -20.34 21.53
C VAL A 188 -14.61 -20.25 22.86
N PRO A 189 -14.08 -21.37 23.39
CA PRO A 189 -13.39 -21.36 24.69
C PRO A 189 -12.14 -20.45 24.75
N GLY A 190 -11.47 -20.27 23.61
CA GLY A 190 -10.28 -19.42 23.46
C GLY A 190 -10.57 -17.94 23.16
N ALA A 191 -11.83 -17.50 23.19
CA ALA A 191 -12.16 -16.10 22.94
C ALA A 191 -11.61 -15.20 24.05
N VAL A 192 -10.81 -14.21 23.68
CA VAL A 192 -10.33 -13.13 24.56
C VAL A 192 -11.41 -12.07 24.69
N ALA A 193 -11.96 -11.65 23.55
CA ALA A 193 -13.06 -10.70 23.45
C ALA A 193 -13.88 -10.97 22.19
N ALA A 194 -15.08 -10.39 22.09
CA ALA A 194 -15.89 -10.48 20.90
C ALA A 194 -16.76 -9.22 20.70
N TYR A 195 -16.92 -8.82 19.45
CA TYR A 195 -17.81 -7.74 19.05
C TYR A 195 -18.94 -8.29 18.19
N GLU A 196 -20.18 -7.92 18.50
CA GLU A 196 -21.39 -8.36 17.81
C GLU A 196 -22.08 -7.21 17.10
N TRP A 197 -22.49 -7.40 15.85
CA TRP A 197 -23.27 -6.42 15.08
C TRP A 197 -24.11 -7.09 13.97
N PRO A 198 -25.08 -6.38 13.36
CA PRO A 198 -25.90 -6.92 12.28
C PRO A 198 -25.10 -7.40 11.06
N ALA A 199 -25.45 -8.59 10.56
CA ALA A 199 -24.85 -9.20 9.39
C ALA A 199 -25.84 -10.17 8.74
N GLY A 200 -25.40 -10.87 7.70
CA GLY A 200 -26.20 -11.90 7.07
C GLY A 200 -25.35 -12.98 6.45
N SER A 201 -26.04 -13.98 5.94
CA SER A 201 -25.45 -14.99 5.06
C SER A 201 -26.41 -15.27 3.91
N SER A 202 -25.87 -15.70 2.78
CA SER A 202 -26.63 -16.00 1.57
C SER A 202 -25.96 -17.13 0.81
N HIS A 203 -26.75 -17.89 0.05
CA HIS A 203 -26.26 -18.74 -1.02
C HIS A 203 -25.96 -17.88 -2.25
N PRO A 204 -24.68 -17.53 -2.50
CA PRO A 204 -24.37 -16.41 -3.38
C PRO A 204 -24.54 -16.79 -4.87
N ALA A 205 -24.39 -18.06 -5.23
CA ALA A 205 -24.68 -18.54 -6.58
C ALA A 205 -26.17 -18.43 -6.95
N LYS A 206 -27.09 -18.75 -6.03
CA LYS A 206 -28.54 -18.58 -6.24
C LYS A 206 -28.90 -17.11 -6.41
N LEU A 207 -28.29 -16.21 -5.62
CA LEU A 207 -28.48 -14.76 -5.76
C LEU A 207 -28.03 -14.26 -7.15
N ALA A 208 -26.84 -14.66 -7.60
CA ALA A 208 -26.34 -14.29 -8.92
C ALA A 208 -27.23 -14.83 -10.04
N GLN A 209 -27.64 -16.10 -9.96
CA GLN A 209 -28.51 -16.75 -10.94
C GLN A 209 -29.92 -16.15 -10.97
N PHE A 210 -30.44 -15.70 -9.82
CA PHE A 210 -31.70 -14.95 -9.75
C PHE A 210 -31.61 -13.67 -10.57
N LEU A 211 -30.57 -12.86 -10.35
CA LEU A 211 -30.36 -11.61 -11.10
C LEU A 211 -30.29 -11.86 -12.60
N LEU A 212 -29.51 -12.86 -13.02
CA LEU A 212 -29.40 -13.25 -14.42
C LEU A 212 -30.75 -13.71 -15.00
N ARG A 213 -31.49 -14.56 -14.27
CA ARG A 213 -32.82 -15.01 -14.70
C ARG A 213 -33.78 -13.84 -14.87
N ALA A 214 -33.77 -12.88 -13.94
CA ALA A 214 -34.65 -11.72 -13.96
C ALA A 214 -34.41 -10.84 -15.20
N VAL A 215 -33.15 -10.58 -15.57
CA VAL A 215 -32.84 -9.77 -16.75
C VAL A 215 -33.06 -10.55 -18.06
N ILE A 216 -32.72 -11.84 -18.09
CA ILE A 216 -32.96 -12.71 -19.27
C ILE A 216 -34.46 -12.81 -19.56
N SER A 217 -35.31 -12.96 -18.54
CA SER A 217 -36.77 -13.02 -18.73
C SER A 217 -37.36 -11.74 -19.31
N LYS A 218 -36.63 -10.62 -19.25
CA LYS A 218 -37.03 -9.33 -19.81
C LYS A 218 -36.48 -9.09 -21.23
N GLY A 219 -35.53 -9.90 -21.71
CA GLY A 219 -34.96 -9.77 -23.06
C GLY A 219 -33.43 -9.65 -23.13
N THR A 220 -32.73 -9.53 -21.99
CA THR A 220 -31.26 -9.48 -21.96
C THR A 220 -30.64 -10.78 -22.44
N ARG A 221 -29.60 -10.67 -23.27
CA ARG A 221 -28.93 -11.84 -23.86
C ARG A 221 -27.64 -12.17 -23.10
N LEU A 222 -27.60 -13.34 -22.47
CA LEU A 222 -26.40 -13.88 -21.82
C LEU A 222 -25.67 -14.82 -22.77
N PHE A 223 -24.36 -14.66 -22.88
CA PHE A 223 -23.46 -15.49 -23.68
C PHE A 223 -22.39 -16.10 -22.77
N THR A 224 -22.54 -17.38 -22.46
CA THR A 224 -21.57 -18.15 -21.66
C THR A 224 -20.49 -18.76 -22.55
N PHE A 225 -19.34 -19.13 -21.96
CA PHE A 225 -18.12 -19.56 -22.66
C PHE A 225 -17.72 -18.62 -23.79
N CYS A 226 -17.88 -17.32 -23.54
CA CYS A 226 -17.72 -16.24 -24.48
C CYS A 226 -16.81 -15.16 -23.89
N PRO A 227 -15.52 -15.47 -23.69
CA PRO A 227 -14.61 -14.48 -23.14
C PRO A 227 -14.53 -13.27 -24.08
N ALA A 228 -14.73 -12.08 -23.52
CA ALA A 228 -14.26 -10.85 -24.16
C ALA A 228 -12.73 -10.85 -24.05
N THR A 229 -12.04 -10.81 -25.19
CA THR A 229 -10.59 -10.96 -25.26
C THR A 229 -9.88 -9.64 -25.50
N GLU A 230 -10.54 -8.70 -26.18
CA GLU A 230 -9.98 -7.40 -26.55
C GLU A 230 -11.11 -6.38 -26.76
N ILE A 231 -10.83 -5.11 -26.48
CA ILE A 231 -11.72 -3.99 -26.76
C ILE A 231 -10.93 -2.94 -27.52
N GLU A 232 -11.39 -2.61 -28.71
CA GLU A 232 -10.81 -1.56 -29.55
C GLU A 232 -11.86 -0.49 -29.86
N ARG A 233 -11.42 0.73 -30.14
CA ARG A 233 -12.32 1.77 -30.60
C ARG A 233 -12.71 1.51 -32.04
N SER A 234 -14.00 1.64 -32.41
CA SER A 234 -14.47 1.33 -33.76
C SER A 234 -13.83 2.19 -34.87
N GLY A 235 -13.33 3.38 -34.51
CA GLY A 235 -12.57 4.29 -35.37
C GLY A 235 -12.12 5.53 -34.57
N ALA A 236 -11.21 6.33 -35.14
CA ALA A 236 -10.61 7.48 -34.43
C ALA A 236 -11.65 8.53 -33.95
N SER A 237 -12.77 8.67 -34.67
CA SER A 237 -13.88 9.57 -34.36
C SER A 237 -15.14 8.88 -33.84
N SER A 238 -15.14 7.56 -33.63
CA SER A 238 -16.34 6.84 -33.19
C SER A 238 -16.56 6.96 -31.68
N GLU A 239 -17.81 7.06 -31.25
CA GLU A 239 -18.22 6.93 -29.83
C GLU A 239 -18.50 5.48 -29.43
N THR A 240 -18.32 4.54 -30.36
CA THR A 240 -18.53 3.10 -30.17
C THR A 240 -17.22 2.32 -30.05
N TRP A 241 -17.34 1.13 -29.47
CA TRP A 241 -16.27 0.19 -29.18
C TRP A 241 -16.59 -1.18 -29.77
N LYS A 242 -15.58 -1.87 -30.28
CA LYS A 242 -15.66 -3.27 -30.72
C LYS A 242 -15.17 -4.18 -29.61
N VAL A 243 -16.04 -5.05 -29.15
CA VAL A 243 -15.72 -6.10 -28.18
C VAL A 243 -15.46 -7.39 -28.95
N HIS A 244 -14.20 -7.84 -28.92
CA HIS A 244 -13.77 -9.06 -29.58
C HIS A 244 -14.05 -10.28 -28.71
N THR A 245 -14.62 -11.32 -29.33
CA THR A 245 -14.86 -12.62 -28.72
C THR A 245 -14.51 -13.73 -29.71
N PRO A 246 -14.28 -14.98 -29.25
CA PRO A 246 -14.14 -16.12 -30.15
C PRO A 246 -15.36 -16.39 -31.05
N ARG A 247 -16.50 -15.76 -30.78
CA ARG A 247 -17.78 -16.01 -31.47
C ARG A 247 -18.28 -14.81 -32.27
N GLY A 248 -17.39 -13.85 -32.54
CA GLY A 248 -17.66 -12.64 -33.31
C GLY A 248 -17.35 -11.36 -32.54
N ILE A 249 -17.61 -10.24 -33.20
CA ILE A 249 -17.35 -8.89 -32.69
C ILE A 249 -18.70 -8.21 -32.43
N ILE A 250 -18.85 -7.62 -31.25
CA ILE A 250 -20.00 -6.77 -30.92
C ILE A 250 -19.57 -5.32 -30.97
N GLU A 251 -20.24 -4.50 -31.77
CA GLU A 251 -20.10 -3.05 -31.67
C GLU A 251 -21.05 -2.49 -30.60
N ALA A 252 -20.52 -1.71 -29.65
CA ALA A 252 -21.25 -1.22 -28.51
C ALA A 252 -20.97 0.24 -28.15
N GLU A 253 -22.01 0.95 -27.70
CA GLU A 253 -21.90 2.33 -27.22
C GLU A 253 -21.31 2.39 -25.80
N LYS A 254 -21.70 1.43 -24.94
CA LYS A 254 -21.35 1.41 -23.52
C LYS A 254 -20.83 0.03 -23.11
N ILE A 255 -19.66 -0.01 -22.49
CA ILE A 255 -19.05 -1.25 -21.96
C ILE A 255 -18.92 -1.13 -20.44
N ILE A 256 -19.39 -2.14 -19.72
CA ILE A 256 -19.31 -2.19 -18.26
C ILE A 256 -18.49 -3.40 -17.82
N HIS A 257 -17.34 -3.12 -17.22
CA HIS A 257 -16.37 -4.11 -16.73
C HIS A 257 -16.74 -4.59 -15.33
N CYS A 258 -17.30 -5.80 -15.25
CA CYS A 258 -17.68 -6.48 -14.01
C CYS A 258 -16.84 -7.74 -13.75
N THR A 259 -15.57 -7.73 -14.19
CA THR A 259 -14.65 -8.88 -14.22
C THR A 259 -13.79 -9.05 -12.96
N ASN A 260 -13.97 -8.17 -11.96
CA ASN A 260 -13.29 -8.22 -10.66
C ASN A 260 -11.75 -8.36 -10.77
N ALA A 261 -11.19 -9.53 -10.46
CA ALA A 261 -9.74 -9.76 -10.47
C ALA A 261 -9.14 -9.80 -11.88
N HIS A 262 -9.97 -10.07 -12.90
CA HIS A 262 -9.55 -10.17 -14.29
C HIS A 262 -9.71 -8.84 -15.06
N ALA A 263 -10.02 -7.73 -14.36
CA ALA A 263 -10.23 -6.43 -14.99
C ALA A 263 -9.02 -5.95 -15.80
N ALA A 264 -7.80 -6.21 -15.31
CA ALA A 264 -6.56 -5.79 -15.96
C ALA A 264 -6.33 -6.41 -17.35
N LEU A 265 -7.03 -7.50 -17.71
CA LEU A 265 -6.95 -8.07 -19.06
C LEU A 265 -7.48 -7.09 -20.12
N LEU A 266 -8.66 -6.51 -19.86
CA LEU A 266 -9.34 -5.59 -20.78
C LEU A 266 -9.04 -4.12 -20.46
N LEU A 267 -8.53 -3.85 -19.27
CA LEU A 267 -8.08 -2.53 -18.81
C LEU A 267 -6.62 -2.61 -18.37
N PRO A 268 -5.65 -2.69 -19.31
CA PRO A 268 -4.21 -2.81 -19.01
C PRO A 268 -3.68 -1.78 -18.01
N GLN A 269 -4.25 -0.57 -17.98
CA GLN A 269 -3.90 0.48 -17.03
C GLN A 269 -4.14 0.10 -15.56
N LEU A 270 -4.91 -0.96 -15.29
CA LEU A 270 -5.19 -1.46 -13.95
C LEU A 270 -4.24 -2.58 -13.48
N GLU A 271 -3.29 -3.03 -14.31
CA GLU A 271 -2.38 -4.14 -13.97
C GLU A 271 -1.59 -3.90 -12.68
N ALA A 272 -1.12 -2.67 -12.47
CA ALA A 272 -0.37 -2.30 -11.27
C ALA A 272 -1.27 -2.18 -10.01
N TYR A 273 -2.57 -1.95 -10.21
CA TYR A 273 -3.50 -1.53 -9.16
C TYR A 273 -4.48 -2.62 -8.73
N ILE A 274 -4.69 -3.66 -9.55
CA ILE A 274 -5.56 -4.80 -9.23
C ILE A 274 -4.73 -6.07 -9.29
N ARG A 275 -4.57 -6.72 -8.13
CA ARG A 275 -3.86 -8.00 -8.01
C ARG A 275 -4.82 -9.15 -7.74
N PRO A 276 -4.81 -10.21 -8.55
CA PRO A 276 -5.51 -11.45 -8.24
C PRO A 276 -4.94 -12.11 -6.99
N ASN A 277 -5.82 -12.59 -6.11
CA ASN A 277 -5.48 -13.41 -4.97
C ASN A 277 -6.38 -14.64 -4.95
N ARG A 278 -5.76 -15.82 -4.89
CA ARG A 278 -6.46 -17.08 -4.68
C ARG A 278 -6.87 -17.21 -3.22
N ALA A 279 -8.17 -17.41 -3.00
CA ALA A 279 -8.78 -17.71 -1.71
C ALA A 279 -9.40 -19.11 -1.75
N GLN A 280 -9.49 -19.75 -0.57
CA GLN A 280 -10.04 -21.10 -0.43
C GLN A 280 -11.16 -21.13 0.63
N ALA A 281 -12.13 -22.00 0.43
CA ALA A 281 -13.20 -22.24 1.37
C ALA A 281 -13.60 -23.72 1.38
N HIS A 282 -14.29 -24.12 2.44
CA HIS A 282 -14.64 -25.50 2.73
C HIS A 282 -16.10 -25.59 3.18
N SER A 283 -16.80 -26.65 2.80
CA SER A 283 -18.08 -27.04 3.37
C SER A 283 -17.88 -28.22 4.30
N LEU A 284 -18.49 -28.15 5.47
CA LEU A 284 -18.50 -29.24 6.44
C LEU A 284 -19.95 -29.65 6.70
N VAL A 285 -20.21 -30.95 6.63
CA VAL A 285 -21.45 -31.54 7.14
C VAL A 285 -21.38 -31.49 8.68
N PRO A 286 -22.34 -30.83 9.35
CA PRO A 286 -22.25 -30.58 10.78
C PRO A 286 -22.33 -31.88 11.58
N VAL A 287 -21.41 -32.04 12.53
CA VAL A 287 -21.48 -33.07 13.57
C VAL A 287 -22.57 -32.73 14.61
N PRO A 288 -22.98 -33.65 15.51
CA PRO A 288 -24.11 -33.41 16.43
C PRO A 288 -23.94 -32.21 17.37
N ALA A 289 -22.70 -31.73 17.59
CA ALA A 289 -22.42 -30.51 18.35
C ALA A 289 -22.88 -29.21 17.66
N PHE A 290 -23.15 -29.27 16.36
CA PHE A 290 -23.59 -28.17 15.51
C PHE A 290 -24.92 -28.47 14.80
N SER A 291 -25.65 -29.51 15.21
CA SER A 291 -26.89 -29.93 14.55
C SER A 291 -28.13 -29.65 15.40
N GLY A 292 -29.28 -29.53 14.73
CA GLY A 292 -30.57 -29.24 15.38
C GLY A 292 -30.54 -27.95 16.19
N GLN A 293 -30.98 -28.00 17.44
CA GLN A 293 -30.99 -26.84 18.34
C GLN A 293 -29.58 -26.29 18.67
N LYS A 294 -28.52 -27.04 18.36
CA LYS A 294 -27.13 -26.62 18.59
C LYS A 294 -26.49 -25.96 17.35
N ALA A 295 -27.26 -25.79 16.27
CA ALA A 295 -26.80 -25.02 15.12
C ALA A 295 -26.45 -23.59 15.54
N LEU A 296 -25.38 -23.06 14.94
CA LEU A 296 -24.97 -21.67 15.10
C LEU A 296 -26.07 -20.74 14.57
N GLN A 297 -26.31 -19.67 15.32
CA GLN A 297 -27.32 -18.67 14.97
C GLN A 297 -26.70 -17.46 14.27
N ASN A 298 -25.44 -17.19 14.59
CA ASN A 298 -24.67 -16.04 14.13
C ASN A 298 -23.63 -16.47 13.09
N THR A 299 -23.10 -15.50 12.36
CA THR A 299 -21.88 -15.69 11.55
C THR A 299 -20.65 -15.32 12.38
N PHE A 300 -19.47 -15.78 11.98
CA PHE A 300 -18.23 -15.53 12.73
C PHE A 300 -17.09 -15.12 11.83
N SER A 301 -16.25 -14.25 12.37
CA SER A 301 -14.88 -14.00 11.97
C SER A 301 -14.00 -14.31 13.18
N LEU A 302 -13.17 -15.35 13.08
CA LEU A 302 -12.35 -15.89 14.17
C LEU A 302 -10.91 -15.43 13.94
N ARG A 303 -10.48 -14.37 14.63
CA ARG A 303 -9.27 -13.61 14.28
C ARG A 303 -8.13 -13.80 15.26
N PHE A 304 -6.99 -14.25 14.74
CA PHE A 304 -5.71 -14.23 15.45
C PHE A 304 -4.92 -12.94 15.16
N SER A 305 -5.14 -12.35 13.97
CA SER A 305 -4.64 -11.04 13.57
C SER A 305 -5.52 -10.46 12.45
N LEU A 306 -5.12 -9.29 11.92
CA LEU A 306 -5.79 -8.67 10.77
C LEU A 306 -5.86 -9.57 9.53
N LEU A 307 -4.80 -10.32 9.24
CA LEU A 307 -4.67 -11.14 8.03
C LEU A 307 -4.79 -12.65 8.29
N HIS A 308 -4.65 -13.08 9.55
CA HIS A 308 -4.82 -14.46 10.00
C HIS A 308 -6.16 -14.63 10.72
N PHE A 309 -7.17 -15.10 9.97
CA PHE A 309 -8.52 -15.31 10.47
C PHE A 309 -9.33 -16.35 9.66
N TYR A 310 -10.30 -16.97 10.32
CA TYR A 310 -11.25 -17.89 9.70
C TYR A 310 -12.66 -17.30 9.71
N SER A 311 -13.33 -17.33 8.57
CA SER A 311 -14.74 -16.91 8.48
C SER A 311 -15.65 -18.13 8.52
N LEU A 312 -16.74 -18.08 9.27
CA LEU A 312 -17.66 -19.21 9.45
C LEU A 312 -19.11 -18.76 9.35
N ILE A 313 -19.89 -19.44 8.51
CA ILE A 313 -21.35 -19.41 8.56
C ILE A 313 -21.90 -20.81 8.78
N GLN A 314 -23.12 -20.90 9.29
CA GLN A 314 -23.91 -22.12 9.21
C GLN A 314 -25.22 -21.84 8.46
N ARG A 315 -25.45 -22.56 7.37
CA ARG A 315 -26.64 -22.38 6.54
C ARG A 315 -27.89 -22.84 7.29
N LYS A 316 -28.95 -22.01 7.26
CA LYS A 316 -30.23 -22.36 7.88
C LYS A 316 -31.02 -23.43 7.14
N GLY A 317 -30.89 -23.47 5.81
CA GLY A 317 -31.65 -24.40 4.97
C GLY A 317 -31.27 -25.87 5.16
N ASP A 318 -29.96 -26.16 5.22
CA ASP A 318 -29.44 -27.54 5.27
C ASP A 318 -28.45 -27.81 6.41
N GLY A 319 -28.13 -26.81 7.24
CA GLY A 319 -27.21 -26.93 8.36
C GLY A 319 -25.73 -26.94 7.98
N THR A 320 -25.37 -26.87 6.69
CA THR A 320 -23.97 -26.94 6.25
C THR A 320 -23.15 -25.79 6.86
N LEU A 321 -21.99 -26.12 7.42
CA LEU A 321 -21.00 -25.14 7.86
C LEU A 321 -20.14 -24.74 6.66
N VAL A 322 -19.89 -23.46 6.45
CA VAL A 322 -18.97 -22.98 5.42
C VAL A 322 -17.86 -22.17 6.07
N LEU A 323 -16.63 -22.65 5.86
CA LEU A 323 -15.40 -22.13 6.47
C LEU A 323 -14.51 -21.51 5.39
N GLY A 324 -14.37 -20.18 5.38
CA GLY A 324 -13.39 -19.47 4.57
C GLY A 324 -12.07 -19.27 5.32
N VAL A 325 -10.95 -19.37 4.63
CA VAL A 325 -9.61 -19.34 5.26
C VAL A 325 -8.86 -18.02 5.07
N SER A 326 -7.87 -17.83 5.94
CA SER A 326 -6.98 -16.68 6.00
C SER A 326 -6.23 -16.41 4.69
N ARG A 327 -5.90 -15.13 4.47
CA ARG A 327 -4.99 -14.70 3.39
C ARG A 327 -3.52 -14.86 3.79
N SER A 328 -3.22 -14.68 5.07
CA SER A 328 -1.91 -14.93 5.64
C SER A 328 -2.07 -15.88 6.82
N ASN A 329 -1.29 -16.94 6.86
CA ASN A 329 -1.24 -17.83 8.00
C ASN A 329 0.23 -18.21 8.23
N PRO A 330 0.80 -17.87 9.41
CA PRO A 330 2.20 -18.17 9.72
C PRO A 330 2.49 -19.68 9.86
N THR A 331 1.46 -20.54 9.92
CA THR A 331 1.63 -22.00 10.02
C THR A 331 1.79 -22.70 8.67
N LEU A 332 1.54 -21.99 7.55
CA LEU A 332 1.61 -22.57 6.21
C LEU A 332 3.03 -22.49 5.65
N SER A 333 3.39 -23.49 4.85
CA SER A 333 4.66 -23.52 4.12
C SER A 333 4.87 -22.27 3.25
N PRO A 334 6.13 -21.86 3.01
CA PRO A 334 6.46 -20.78 2.08
C PRO A 334 5.87 -21.00 0.68
N GLU A 335 5.88 -22.24 0.19
CA GLU A 335 5.32 -22.60 -1.12
C GLU A 335 3.80 -22.36 -1.16
N THR A 336 3.07 -22.83 -0.15
CA THR A 336 1.63 -22.60 -0.04
C THR A 336 1.31 -21.12 0.08
N SER A 337 2.09 -20.38 0.89
CA SER A 337 1.95 -18.94 1.06
C SER A 337 2.17 -18.15 -0.23
N ALA A 338 3.15 -18.55 -1.05
CA ALA A 338 3.42 -17.95 -2.35
C ALA A 338 2.31 -18.24 -3.36
N SER A 339 1.70 -19.43 -3.30
CA SER A 339 0.63 -19.88 -4.20
C SER A 339 -0.66 -19.04 -4.15
N ARG A 340 -0.79 -18.15 -3.16
CA ARG A 340 -1.88 -17.18 -3.04
C ARG A 340 -1.90 -16.18 -4.19
N PHE A 341 -0.76 -15.75 -4.69
CA PHE A 341 -0.67 -14.81 -5.81
C PHE A 341 -0.82 -15.56 -7.13
N SER A 342 -2.05 -15.94 -7.45
CA SER A 342 -2.36 -16.77 -8.61
C SER A 342 -3.78 -16.50 -9.11
N THR A 343 -3.99 -16.69 -10.41
CA THR A 343 -5.32 -16.75 -11.05
C THR A 343 -5.80 -18.19 -11.26
N ASP A 344 -5.01 -19.19 -10.86
CA ASP A 344 -5.38 -20.60 -11.00
C ASP A 344 -6.35 -21.06 -9.92
N ASP A 345 -7.62 -21.15 -10.28
CA ASP A 345 -8.70 -21.71 -9.47
C ASP A 345 -9.08 -23.16 -9.87
N SER A 346 -8.21 -23.90 -10.56
CA SER A 346 -8.47 -25.28 -10.99
C SER A 346 -8.47 -26.30 -9.86
N ARG A 347 -7.73 -26.04 -8.76
CA ARG A 347 -7.55 -26.96 -7.63
C ARG A 347 -7.44 -26.19 -6.31
N TYR A 348 -7.83 -26.87 -5.23
CA TYR A 348 -7.56 -26.40 -3.87
C TYR A 348 -6.19 -26.90 -3.38
N ASN A 349 -5.66 -26.25 -2.35
CA ASN A 349 -4.42 -26.65 -1.68
C ASN A 349 -4.74 -27.50 -0.43
N GLU A 350 -4.15 -28.69 -0.37
CA GLU A 350 -4.40 -29.69 0.67
C GLU A 350 -3.88 -29.25 2.06
N GLU A 351 -2.73 -28.57 2.11
CA GLU A 351 -2.18 -28.04 3.37
C GLU A 351 -3.13 -27.02 4.00
N ILE A 352 -3.70 -26.13 3.18
CA ILE A 352 -4.71 -25.15 3.63
C ILE A 352 -5.96 -25.86 4.15
N ALA A 353 -6.39 -26.95 3.51
CA ALA A 353 -7.56 -27.71 3.96
C ALA A 353 -7.30 -28.39 5.32
N GLN A 354 -6.15 -29.03 5.48
CA GLN A 354 -5.76 -29.70 6.72
C GLN A 354 -5.59 -28.72 7.87
N ASP A 355 -4.94 -27.58 7.63
CA ASP A 355 -4.76 -26.52 8.61
C ASP A 355 -6.11 -25.90 9.02
N ALA A 356 -7.02 -25.66 8.08
CA ALA A 356 -8.35 -25.16 8.39
C ALA A 356 -9.16 -26.14 9.25
N LEU A 357 -9.11 -27.44 8.96
CA LEU A 357 -9.80 -28.47 9.74
C LEU A 357 -9.22 -28.63 11.14
N ARG A 358 -7.89 -28.66 11.26
CA ARG A 358 -7.19 -28.72 12.54
C ARG A 358 -7.56 -27.51 13.40
N THR A 359 -7.40 -26.32 12.85
CA THR A 359 -7.70 -25.06 13.56
C THR A 359 -9.17 -24.97 13.95
N PHE A 360 -10.09 -25.42 13.09
CA PHE A 360 -11.51 -25.48 13.44
C PHE A 360 -11.77 -26.42 14.63
N GLY A 361 -11.11 -27.57 14.68
CA GLY A 361 -11.15 -28.49 15.82
C GLY A 361 -10.56 -27.90 17.11
N ASP A 362 -9.49 -27.09 17.00
CA ASP A 362 -8.86 -26.42 18.13
C ASP A 362 -9.75 -25.29 18.69
N ILE A 363 -10.36 -24.49 17.81
CA ILE A 363 -11.29 -23.41 18.18
C ILE A 363 -12.58 -23.98 18.78
N PHE A 364 -13.08 -25.09 18.22
CA PHE A 364 -14.28 -25.77 18.69
C PHE A 364 -13.99 -27.23 19.07
N PRO A 365 -13.46 -27.50 20.27
CA PRO A 365 -13.10 -28.86 20.69
C PRO A 365 -14.25 -29.88 20.64
N ALA A 366 -15.49 -29.40 20.77
CA ALA A 366 -16.69 -30.23 20.62
C ALA A 366 -16.82 -30.87 19.23
N TYR A 367 -16.25 -30.25 18.19
CA TYR A 367 -16.17 -30.80 16.83
C TYR A 367 -15.36 -32.11 16.78
N SER A 368 -14.22 -32.14 17.49
CA SER A 368 -13.28 -33.28 17.49
C SER A 368 -13.57 -34.33 18.55
N SER A 369 -14.57 -34.11 19.41
CA SER A 369 -14.78 -34.88 20.65
C SER A 369 -15.44 -36.27 20.50
N ARG A 370 -15.85 -36.67 19.30
CA ARG A 370 -16.59 -37.93 19.07
C ARG A 370 -16.25 -38.60 17.74
N THR A 371 -16.56 -39.89 17.65
CA THR A 371 -16.56 -40.63 16.38
C THR A 371 -17.56 -40.00 15.42
N VAL A 372 -17.05 -39.47 14.31
CA VAL A 372 -17.87 -38.92 13.22
C VAL A 372 -18.64 -40.04 12.52
N MET A 373 -19.92 -39.79 12.21
CA MET A 373 -20.69 -40.68 11.35
C MET A 373 -20.13 -40.61 9.93
N HIS A 374 -20.29 -41.70 9.16
CA HIS A 374 -19.95 -41.67 7.73
C HIS A 374 -20.76 -40.56 7.04
N GLY A 375 -20.06 -39.61 6.41
CA GLY A 375 -20.65 -38.43 5.78
C GLY A 375 -20.63 -37.14 6.61
N GLU A 376 -20.21 -37.18 7.89
CA GLU A 376 -19.94 -35.97 8.69
C GLU A 376 -18.51 -35.45 8.48
N GLY A 377 -18.29 -34.15 8.69
CA GLY A 377 -16.99 -33.50 8.54
C GLY A 377 -16.79 -32.86 7.17
N LEU A 378 -15.56 -32.87 6.65
CA LEU A 378 -15.23 -32.23 5.36
C LEU A 378 -16.05 -32.86 4.22
N ASP A 379 -16.86 -32.04 3.56
CA ASP A 379 -17.66 -32.44 2.40
C ASP A 379 -17.01 -31.95 1.11
N HIS A 380 -16.63 -30.67 1.04
CA HIS A 380 -16.08 -30.09 -0.19
C HIS A 380 -15.04 -29.00 0.11
N ALA A 381 -14.01 -28.90 -0.73
CA ALA A 381 -13.00 -27.83 -0.69
C ALA A 381 -12.88 -27.19 -2.08
N TRP A 382 -12.77 -25.86 -2.15
CA TRP A 382 -12.68 -25.16 -3.42
C TRP A 382 -11.93 -23.84 -3.32
N THR A 383 -11.49 -23.33 -4.46
CA THR A 383 -10.84 -22.04 -4.60
C THR A 383 -11.67 -21.04 -5.40
N GLY A 384 -11.43 -19.76 -5.15
CA GLY A 384 -11.90 -18.66 -5.99
C GLY A 384 -10.89 -17.52 -6.02
N ILE A 385 -10.94 -16.73 -7.09
CA ILE A 385 -10.02 -15.61 -7.28
C ILE A 385 -10.71 -14.31 -6.84
N ILE A 386 -10.15 -13.67 -5.82
CA ILE A 386 -10.53 -12.33 -5.37
C ILE A 386 -9.58 -11.29 -5.97
N ALA A 387 -10.00 -10.03 -5.97
CA ALA A 387 -9.19 -8.90 -6.40
C ALA A 387 -8.72 -8.13 -5.18
N MET A 388 -7.46 -7.74 -5.12
CA MET A 388 -6.93 -6.77 -4.17
C MET A 388 -6.59 -5.48 -4.90
N THR A 389 -7.06 -4.35 -4.40
CA THR A 389 -6.63 -3.02 -4.87
C THR A 389 -5.51 -2.48 -3.99
N THR A 390 -4.71 -1.56 -4.50
CA THR A 390 -3.61 -0.91 -3.76
C THR A 390 -4.09 -0.14 -2.53
N ASP A 391 -5.34 0.32 -2.54
CA ASP A 391 -5.92 1.21 -1.55
C ASP A 391 -7.12 0.60 -0.79
N SER A 392 -7.34 -0.70 -0.93
CA SER A 392 -8.35 -1.49 -0.23
C SER A 392 -9.82 -1.14 -0.50
N VAL A 393 -10.11 -0.32 -1.53
CA VAL A 393 -11.48 0.05 -1.94
C VAL A 393 -11.74 -0.23 -3.43
N PRO A 394 -12.99 -0.54 -3.86
CA PRO A 394 -13.26 -0.91 -5.24
C PRO A 394 -13.03 0.22 -6.24
N PHE A 395 -12.93 -0.13 -7.51
CA PHE A 395 -12.98 0.82 -8.63
C PHE A 395 -14.39 0.83 -9.22
N VAL A 396 -15.02 2.00 -9.18
CA VAL A 396 -16.42 2.20 -9.58
C VAL A 396 -16.53 3.46 -10.44
N GLY A 397 -17.21 3.37 -11.58
CA GLY A 397 -17.60 4.54 -12.37
C GLY A 397 -17.05 4.57 -13.80
N ALA A 398 -17.13 5.72 -14.44
CA ALA A 398 -16.64 5.93 -15.81
C ALA A 398 -15.11 5.92 -15.86
N ILE A 399 -14.55 5.55 -17.01
CA ILE A 399 -13.11 5.57 -17.27
C ILE A 399 -12.86 6.74 -18.21
N ASP A 400 -12.36 7.87 -17.70
CA ASP A 400 -12.23 9.11 -18.46
C ASP A 400 -11.37 8.96 -19.73
N SER A 401 -10.28 8.19 -19.63
CA SER A 401 -9.40 7.85 -20.75
C SER A 401 -10.06 6.94 -21.81
N LEU A 402 -11.21 6.32 -21.51
CA LEU A 402 -11.95 5.42 -22.39
C LEU A 402 -13.46 5.78 -22.40
N PRO A 403 -13.87 6.87 -23.08
CA PRO A 403 -15.25 7.35 -23.05
C PRO A 403 -16.27 6.26 -23.43
N GLY A 404 -17.29 6.08 -22.59
CA GLY A 404 -18.30 5.02 -22.76
C GLY A 404 -17.95 3.70 -22.08
N GLN A 405 -16.76 3.56 -21.50
CA GLN A 405 -16.41 2.42 -20.65
C GLN A 405 -16.56 2.75 -19.16
N TYR A 406 -17.01 1.76 -18.40
CA TYR A 406 -17.28 1.87 -16.95
C TYR A 406 -16.74 0.64 -16.23
N ILE A 407 -16.37 0.79 -14.96
CA ILE A 407 -15.84 -0.29 -14.12
C ILE A 407 -16.66 -0.48 -12.86
N CYS A 408 -16.81 -1.74 -12.44
CA CYS A 408 -17.39 -2.16 -11.16
C CYS A 408 -16.64 -3.42 -10.69
N ALA A 409 -15.43 -3.24 -10.16
CA ALA A 409 -14.47 -4.31 -9.87
C ALA A 409 -13.54 -3.98 -8.68
N GLY A 410 -12.69 -4.93 -8.28
CA GLY A 410 -11.67 -4.68 -7.25
C GLY A 410 -12.19 -4.77 -5.81
N PHE A 411 -13.05 -5.73 -5.49
CA PHE A 411 -13.79 -5.69 -4.22
C PHE A 411 -13.01 -6.11 -2.96
N ASN A 412 -11.70 -6.40 -3.00
CA ASN A 412 -10.86 -6.67 -1.82
C ASN A 412 -11.34 -7.83 -0.91
N GLY A 413 -12.13 -8.76 -1.45
CA GLY A 413 -12.80 -9.82 -0.69
C GLY A 413 -14.11 -9.42 -0.02
N HIS A 414 -14.54 -8.15 -0.16
CA HIS A 414 -15.75 -7.56 0.42
C HIS A 414 -16.90 -7.41 -0.59
N GLY A 415 -16.94 -8.21 -1.67
CA GLY A 415 -17.93 -8.07 -2.73
C GLY A 415 -19.39 -8.12 -2.24
N MET A 416 -19.70 -9.03 -1.31
CA MET A 416 -21.05 -9.14 -0.73
C MET A 416 -21.44 -7.95 0.16
N ALA A 417 -20.47 -7.17 0.63
CA ALA A 417 -20.67 -5.98 1.45
C ALA A 417 -20.58 -4.67 0.65
N ARG A 418 -20.37 -4.72 -0.68
CA ARG A 418 -20.17 -3.52 -1.52
C ARG A 418 -20.98 -3.50 -2.81
N ILE A 419 -21.26 -4.65 -3.41
CA ILE A 419 -21.85 -4.71 -4.76
C ILE A 419 -23.25 -4.08 -4.83
N PHE A 420 -24.06 -4.20 -3.77
CA PHE A 420 -25.45 -3.72 -3.76
C PHE A 420 -25.60 -2.19 -3.67
N THR A 421 -24.51 -1.45 -3.47
CA THR A 421 -24.46 0.02 -3.66
C THR A 421 -23.64 0.37 -4.91
N CYS A 422 -22.53 -0.34 -5.17
CA CYS A 422 -21.66 -0.11 -6.32
C CYS A 422 -22.32 -0.36 -7.69
N ALA A 423 -23.02 -1.49 -7.86
CA ALA A 423 -23.62 -1.82 -9.16
C ALA A 423 -24.80 -0.88 -9.54
N PRO A 424 -25.73 -0.53 -8.62
CA PRO A 424 -26.71 0.52 -8.89
C PRO A 424 -26.08 1.87 -9.25
N ALA A 425 -25.01 2.28 -8.56
CA ALA A 425 -24.30 3.52 -8.86
C ALA A 425 -23.72 3.53 -10.27
N VAL A 426 -23.09 2.43 -10.72
CA VAL A 426 -22.59 2.32 -12.10
C VAL A 426 -23.72 2.38 -13.11
N ALA A 427 -24.86 1.73 -12.85
CA ALA A 427 -26.03 1.84 -13.72
C ALA A 427 -26.55 3.29 -13.82
N GLN A 428 -26.58 4.04 -12.71
CA GLN A 428 -26.94 5.47 -12.70
C GLN A 428 -25.98 6.30 -13.56
N LEU A 429 -24.66 6.10 -13.40
CA LEU A 429 -23.63 6.81 -14.18
C LEU A 429 -23.71 6.49 -15.68
N VAL A 430 -23.99 5.24 -16.04
CA VAL A 430 -24.23 4.82 -17.43
C VAL A 430 -25.46 5.53 -18.03
N LEU A 431 -26.47 5.82 -17.20
CA LEU A 431 -27.69 6.54 -17.58
C LEU A 431 -27.55 8.08 -17.47
N GLY A 432 -26.35 8.59 -17.25
CA GLY A 432 -26.04 10.03 -17.30
C GLY A 432 -26.20 10.78 -15.97
N LYS A 433 -26.31 10.06 -14.84
CA LYS A 433 -26.28 10.66 -13.51
C LYS A 433 -24.86 11.09 -13.13
N THR A 434 -24.73 12.03 -12.20
CA THR A 434 -23.43 12.46 -11.66
C THR A 434 -22.96 11.54 -10.54
N TRP A 435 -21.69 11.64 -10.16
CA TRP A 435 -21.13 10.88 -9.03
C TRP A 435 -21.85 11.19 -7.71
N ASP A 436 -22.16 12.45 -7.44
CA ASP A 436 -22.82 12.87 -6.20
C ASP A 436 -24.21 12.26 -6.05
N GLU A 437 -24.94 12.07 -7.17
CA GLU A 437 -26.26 11.41 -7.16
C GLU A 437 -26.19 9.93 -6.78
N THR A 438 -25.00 9.30 -6.83
CA THR A 438 -24.82 7.89 -6.44
C THR A 438 -24.81 7.66 -4.93
N GLY A 439 -24.42 8.69 -4.17
CA GLY A 439 -24.23 8.59 -2.72
C GLY A 439 -23.03 7.73 -2.28
N LEU A 440 -22.20 7.24 -3.20
CA LEU A 440 -21.03 6.42 -2.85
C LEU A 440 -19.89 7.24 -2.22
N PRO A 441 -19.03 6.60 -1.41
CA PRO A 441 -17.78 7.21 -0.95
C PRO A 441 -16.93 7.67 -2.14
N GLY A 442 -16.45 8.93 -2.13
CA GLY A 442 -15.67 9.50 -3.22
C GLY A 442 -14.39 8.72 -3.54
N CYS A 443 -13.79 8.07 -2.54
CA CYS A 443 -12.64 7.18 -2.74
C CYS A 443 -12.93 5.92 -3.58
N PHE A 444 -14.20 5.56 -3.82
CA PHE A 444 -14.56 4.46 -4.73
C PHE A 444 -14.52 4.86 -6.20
N GLN A 445 -14.60 6.16 -6.49
CA GLN A 445 -14.61 6.68 -7.84
C GLN A 445 -13.35 6.27 -8.58
N PHE A 446 -13.51 5.79 -9.81
CA PHE A 446 -12.40 5.65 -10.74
C PHE A 446 -12.02 7.04 -11.26
N SER A 447 -10.73 7.38 -11.18
CA SER A 447 -10.17 8.57 -11.83
C SER A 447 -8.68 8.37 -12.10
N ASP A 448 -8.15 9.05 -13.11
CA ASP A 448 -6.71 9.04 -13.39
C ASP A 448 -5.91 9.67 -12.22
N GLU A 449 -6.49 10.65 -11.53
CA GLU A 449 -5.93 11.24 -10.30
C GLU A 449 -5.80 10.20 -9.19
N ARG A 450 -6.81 9.33 -9.01
CA ARG A 450 -6.72 8.25 -8.02
C ARG A 450 -5.60 7.27 -8.37
N LEU A 451 -5.43 6.94 -9.65
CA LEU A 451 -4.33 6.05 -10.07
C LEU A 451 -2.96 6.69 -9.87
N SER A 452 -2.81 7.98 -10.18
CA SER A 452 -1.52 8.69 -10.08
C SER A 452 -1.02 8.83 -8.63
N ARG A 453 -1.92 8.89 -7.64
CA ARG A 453 -1.55 8.87 -6.20
C ARG A 453 -0.75 7.62 -5.80
N PHE A 454 -0.90 6.52 -6.54
CA PHE A 454 -0.24 5.25 -6.22
C PHE A 454 0.86 4.86 -7.23
N SER A 455 1.08 5.66 -8.27
CA SER A 455 1.99 5.31 -9.37
C SER A 455 3.46 5.65 -9.12
N ASN A 456 3.80 6.45 -8.09
CA ASN A 456 5.03 7.26 -8.14
C ASN A 456 6.09 7.13 -7.03
N ASP A 457 5.94 6.33 -5.96
CA ASP A 457 6.79 6.60 -4.77
C ASP A 457 7.84 5.56 -4.35
N LEU A 458 8.07 4.50 -5.13
CA LEU A 458 9.18 3.59 -4.80
C LEU A 458 9.94 3.14 -6.05
N LYS A 459 11.11 3.73 -6.28
CA LYS A 459 12.10 3.21 -7.23
C LYS A 459 13.02 2.24 -6.50
N LEU A 460 13.67 1.32 -7.22
CA LEU A 460 14.73 0.48 -6.63
C LEU A 460 15.81 1.32 -5.94
N ALA A 461 16.07 2.52 -6.46
CA ALA A 461 16.97 3.49 -5.85
C ALA A 461 16.54 3.94 -4.44
N ASN A 462 15.27 3.81 -4.07
CA ASN A 462 14.74 4.14 -2.74
C ASN A 462 14.86 2.97 -1.73
N ILE A 463 15.49 1.86 -2.11
CA ILE A 463 15.65 0.69 -1.25
C ILE A 463 17.13 0.46 -1.03
N LEU A 464 17.63 0.83 0.15
CA LEU A 464 18.98 0.51 0.59
C LEU A 464 19.00 -0.86 1.24
N MET A 465 20.00 -1.67 0.91
CA MET A 465 20.22 -2.98 1.51
C MET A 465 21.45 -2.90 2.40
N THR A 466 21.35 -3.35 3.65
CA THR A 466 22.54 -3.52 4.50
C THR A 466 23.37 -4.71 4.02
N PHE A 467 24.67 -4.71 4.29
CA PHE A 467 25.47 -5.92 4.18
C PHE A 467 24.96 -7.00 5.16
N GLU A 468 25.16 -8.26 4.79
CA GLU A 468 24.78 -9.42 5.60
C GLU A 468 25.56 -9.51 6.90
N ASN A 469 26.82 -9.04 6.90
CA ASN A 469 27.63 -8.87 8.10
C ASN A 469 28.76 -7.84 7.87
N GLU A 470 29.39 -7.39 8.96
CA GLU A 470 30.47 -6.39 8.94
C GLU A 470 31.73 -6.85 8.19
N LYS A 471 31.87 -8.14 7.86
CA LYS A 471 33.04 -8.68 7.17
C LYS A 471 32.98 -8.51 5.66
N ALA A 472 31.83 -8.11 5.09
CA ALA A 472 31.67 -7.93 3.65
C ALA A 472 32.69 -6.92 3.07
N ILE A 473 32.85 -5.76 3.71
CA ILE A 473 33.81 -4.73 3.29
C ILE A 473 35.27 -5.18 3.49
N PRO A 474 35.70 -5.69 4.66
CA PRO A 474 37.04 -6.25 4.83
C PRO A 474 37.40 -7.36 3.84
N ARG A 475 36.45 -8.26 3.54
CA ARG A 475 36.61 -9.34 2.54
C ARG A 475 36.82 -8.74 1.15
N PHE A 476 35.98 -7.79 0.75
CA PHE A 476 36.14 -7.06 -0.50
C PHE A 476 37.51 -6.39 -0.60
N ILE A 477 37.94 -5.64 0.42
CA ILE A 477 39.26 -5.00 0.46
C ILE A 477 40.38 -6.03 0.30
N GLN A 478 40.30 -7.14 1.02
CA GLN A 478 41.30 -8.21 0.94
C GLN A 478 41.35 -8.85 -0.45
N GLU A 479 40.21 -9.02 -1.12
CA GLU A 479 40.15 -9.51 -2.50
C GLU A 479 40.73 -8.51 -3.50
N GLN A 480 40.46 -7.21 -3.33
CA GLN A 480 41.03 -6.16 -4.17
C GLN A 480 42.56 -6.10 -4.02
N VAL A 481 43.07 -6.26 -2.81
CA VAL A 481 44.52 -6.22 -2.55
C VAL A 481 45.22 -7.49 -3.06
N LEU A 482 44.60 -8.67 -2.92
CA LEU A 482 45.27 -9.95 -3.16
C LEU A 482 45.00 -10.60 -4.52
N LYS A 483 43.87 -10.31 -5.17
CA LYS A 483 43.40 -11.11 -6.32
C LYS A 483 43.05 -10.27 -7.55
N SER A 484 42.27 -9.20 -7.39
CA SER A 484 41.82 -8.37 -8.50
C SER A 484 41.73 -6.90 -8.07
N PRO A 485 42.83 -6.13 -8.16
CA PRO A 485 42.80 -4.72 -7.83
C PRO A 485 41.88 -3.94 -8.77
N MET A 486 41.09 -3.01 -8.22
CA MET A 486 40.19 -2.16 -8.98
C MET A 486 40.95 -1.46 -10.10
N HIS A 487 40.33 -1.41 -11.28
CA HIS A 487 40.83 -0.57 -12.35
C HIS A 487 40.85 0.89 -11.91
N TYR A 488 41.93 1.57 -12.23
CA TYR A 488 42.11 2.97 -11.92
C TYR A 488 42.73 3.69 -13.11
N LYS A 489 42.52 5.00 -13.17
CA LYS A 489 43.22 5.90 -14.07
C LYS A 489 44.06 6.86 -13.23
N ALA A 490 45.36 6.82 -13.43
CA ALA A 490 46.25 7.84 -12.91
C ALA A 490 46.31 9.01 -13.91
N ASN A 491 46.05 10.22 -13.43
CA ASN A 491 46.32 11.43 -14.21
C ASN A 491 47.84 11.69 -14.17
N PRO A 492 48.56 11.64 -15.31
CA PRO A 492 50.01 11.77 -15.32
C PRO A 492 50.52 13.17 -14.93
N VAL A 493 49.65 14.18 -14.90
CA VAL A 493 50.00 15.56 -14.54
C VAL A 493 49.79 15.81 -13.05
N THR A 494 48.70 15.31 -12.48
CA THR A 494 48.35 15.55 -11.07
C THR A 494 48.69 14.38 -10.16
N ASN A 495 49.13 13.25 -10.73
CA ASN A 495 49.35 11.96 -10.06
C ASN A 495 48.10 11.41 -9.31
N HIS A 496 46.93 12.02 -9.53
CA HIS A 496 45.67 11.63 -8.92
C HIS A 496 45.17 10.32 -9.53
N THR A 497 44.80 9.37 -8.68
CA THR A 497 44.31 8.04 -9.08
C THR A 497 42.80 7.97 -8.86
N THR A 498 42.05 7.91 -9.96
CA THR A 498 40.60 7.72 -9.92
C THR A 498 40.28 6.25 -10.15
N TYR A 499 39.64 5.61 -9.17
CA TYR A 499 39.19 4.22 -9.28
C TYR A 499 37.86 4.13 -10.01
N GLN A 500 37.67 3.07 -10.78
CA GLN A 500 36.38 2.76 -11.40
C GLN A 500 35.37 2.42 -10.29
N SER A 501 34.15 2.96 -10.40
CA SER A 501 33.05 2.58 -9.51
C SER A 501 32.80 1.08 -9.58
N TYR A 502 32.56 0.46 -8.42
CA TYR A 502 32.45 -0.98 -8.28
C TYR A 502 31.21 -1.32 -7.44
N ASP A 503 30.35 -2.18 -7.99
CA ASP A 503 29.03 -2.52 -7.43
C ASP A 503 28.95 -3.98 -6.94
N GLY A 504 30.04 -4.75 -7.05
CA GLY A 504 30.07 -6.19 -6.76
C GLY A 504 30.82 -6.56 -5.48
N PHE A 505 30.22 -6.48 -4.30
CA PHE A 505 30.87 -6.83 -3.01
C PHE A 505 31.00 -8.34 -2.71
N GLY A 506 31.06 -9.17 -3.75
CA GLY A 506 31.08 -10.63 -3.65
C GLY A 506 29.69 -11.27 -3.48
N PRO A 507 29.60 -12.61 -3.45
CA PRO A 507 28.34 -13.29 -3.18
C PRO A 507 27.87 -13.03 -1.74
N MET A 508 26.56 -12.89 -1.54
CA MET A 508 25.97 -12.79 -0.20
C MET A 508 26.31 -14.03 0.62
N ASP A 509 26.69 -13.81 1.88
CA ASP A 509 26.85 -14.88 2.86
C ASP A 509 25.48 -15.47 3.21
N VAL A 510 25.24 -16.72 2.80
CA VAL A 510 23.94 -17.38 2.94
C VAL A 510 23.61 -17.68 4.40
N GLU A 511 24.64 -17.83 5.25
CA GLU A 511 24.46 -18.08 6.68
C GLU A 511 23.91 -16.86 7.42
N ASP A 512 24.24 -15.65 6.95
CA ASP A 512 23.89 -14.37 7.60
C ASP A 512 22.86 -13.55 6.80
N VAL A 513 22.30 -14.08 5.71
CA VAL A 513 21.36 -13.36 4.84
C VAL A 513 20.11 -12.86 5.58
N GLY A 514 19.73 -13.51 6.68
CA GLY A 514 18.63 -13.09 7.56
C GLY A 514 18.86 -11.72 8.24
N ASN A 515 20.10 -11.23 8.25
CA ASN A 515 20.48 -9.94 8.83
C ASN A 515 20.39 -8.78 7.81
N VAL A 516 20.13 -9.08 6.53
CA VAL A 516 19.98 -8.07 5.49
C VAL A 516 18.62 -7.39 5.65
N LEU A 517 18.63 -6.12 6.04
CA LEU A 517 17.43 -5.34 6.27
C LEU A 517 17.22 -4.34 5.12
N PRO A 518 16.17 -4.50 4.30
CA PRO A 518 15.81 -3.48 3.33
C PRO A 518 15.32 -2.23 4.07
N LYS A 519 15.99 -1.11 3.85
CA LYS A 519 15.61 0.20 4.37
C LYS A 519 15.06 1.04 3.23
N ILE A 520 13.82 1.48 3.39
CA ILE A 520 13.24 2.48 2.49
C ILE A 520 13.91 3.82 2.82
N THR A 521 14.54 4.42 1.82
CA THR A 521 15.21 5.71 1.92
C THR A 521 14.62 6.64 0.87
N ASP A 522 14.25 7.83 1.32
CA ASP A 522 13.80 8.90 0.45
C ASP A 522 15.01 9.72 -0.01
N PHE A 523 15.36 9.61 -1.30
CA PHE A 523 16.34 10.47 -1.97
C PHE A 523 15.67 11.68 -2.65
N GLY A 524 14.35 11.86 -2.45
CA GLY A 524 13.47 12.75 -3.20
C GLY A 524 13.46 14.22 -2.76
N SER A 525 14.16 14.60 -1.69
CA SER A 525 14.28 16.01 -1.26
C SER A 525 15.21 16.85 -2.15
N ALA A 526 15.55 16.40 -3.36
CA ALA A 526 16.35 17.16 -4.30
C ALA A 526 15.54 18.35 -4.86
N TRP A 527 15.95 19.56 -4.49
CA TRP A 527 15.37 20.80 -5.01
C TRP A 527 16.17 21.33 -6.19
N GLN A 528 15.50 21.59 -7.31
CA GLN A 528 16.14 22.23 -8.46
C GLN A 528 16.15 23.75 -8.25
N LEU A 529 17.33 24.31 -7.99
CA LEU A 529 17.53 25.76 -7.90
C LEU A 529 18.04 26.28 -9.25
N VAL A 530 17.37 27.29 -9.82
CA VAL A 530 17.86 28.02 -11.00
C VAL A 530 18.71 29.19 -10.51
N VAL A 531 20.04 29.04 -10.60
CA VAL A 531 21.02 30.04 -10.16
C VAL A 531 21.71 30.63 -11.39
N ASP A 532 21.81 31.97 -11.43
CA ASP A 532 22.66 32.65 -12.41
C ASP A 532 24.15 32.48 -12.03
N PRO A 533 24.97 31.82 -12.87
CA PRO A 533 26.36 31.52 -12.56
C PRO A 533 27.28 32.75 -12.49
N GLU A 534 26.89 33.91 -13.03
CA GLU A 534 27.71 35.14 -12.96
C GLU A 534 27.38 36.00 -11.73
N THR A 535 26.10 36.06 -11.35
CA THR A 535 25.63 36.94 -10.27
C THR A 535 25.44 36.23 -8.93
N LYS A 536 25.52 34.89 -8.89
CA LYS A 536 25.18 34.04 -7.73
C LYS A 536 23.75 34.32 -7.19
N SER A 537 22.86 34.90 -8.01
CA SER A 537 21.52 35.28 -7.59
C SER A 537 20.47 34.24 -8.01
N GLN A 538 19.48 34.01 -7.13
CA GLN A 538 18.33 33.15 -7.40
C GLN A 538 17.18 33.99 -7.95
N ASN A 539 16.54 33.54 -9.03
CA ASN A 539 15.32 34.16 -9.59
C ASN A 539 14.02 33.57 -9.00
N GLU A 540 14.13 32.65 -8.05
CA GLU A 540 13.06 31.83 -7.46
C GLU A 540 12.85 32.19 -5.96
N PRO A 541 11.70 31.85 -5.35
CA PRO A 541 11.43 32.14 -3.94
C PRO A 541 12.43 31.45 -2.99
N VAL A 542 12.76 32.14 -1.90
CA VAL A 542 13.70 31.66 -0.86
C VAL A 542 13.15 30.39 -0.19
N VAL A 543 13.83 29.26 -0.38
CA VAL A 543 13.42 27.95 0.15
C VAL A 543 13.89 27.79 1.58
N THR A 544 12.98 27.42 2.50
CA THR A 544 13.25 27.29 3.95
C THR A 544 12.83 25.94 4.53
N TYR A 545 12.54 24.95 3.69
CA TYR A 545 12.21 23.60 4.14
C TYR A 545 13.43 22.90 4.78
N PRO A 546 13.22 22.01 5.77
CA PRO A 546 14.30 21.28 6.42
C PRO A 546 14.98 20.34 5.41
N ILE A 547 16.29 20.51 5.24
CA ILE A 547 17.15 19.65 4.43
C ILE A 547 18.32 19.13 5.28
N GLN A 548 19.13 18.26 4.68
CA GLN A 548 20.39 17.72 5.22
C GLN A 548 20.24 16.79 6.44
N PRO A 549 21.08 15.75 6.55
CA PRO A 549 21.19 14.95 7.77
C PRO A 549 21.60 15.82 8.97
N ASN A 550 21.15 15.43 10.18
CA ASN A 550 21.33 16.19 11.43
C ASN A 550 22.74 16.80 11.60
N TYR A 551 23.76 15.96 11.53
CA TYR A 551 25.18 16.31 11.72
C TYR A 551 25.79 17.19 10.61
N TYR A 552 25.09 17.32 9.49
CA TYR A 552 25.58 18.03 8.32
C TYR A 552 24.84 19.35 8.12
N ARG A 553 23.77 19.62 8.88
CA ARG A 553 22.93 20.81 8.68
C ARG A 553 23.72 22.11 8.72
N ALA A 554 23.53 22.94 7.70
CA ALA A 554 24.17 24.25 7.59
C ALA A 554 23.46 25.30 8.47
N PRO A 555 24.17 26.37 8.91
CA PRO A 555 23.61 27.41 9.76
C PRO A 555 22.31 28.01 9.24
N GLU A 556 22.24 28.29 7.94
CA GLU A 556 21.07 28.88 7.28
C GLU A 556 19.83 27.99 7.28
N VAL A 557 20.05 26.67 7.33
CA VAL A 557 18.99 25.67 7.43
C VAL A 557 18.46 25.65 8.86
N VAL A 558 19.35 25.55 9.86
CA VAL A 558 18.97 25.50 11.28
C VAL A 558 18.31 26.80 11.75
N LEU A 559 18.81 27.95 11.28
CA LEU A 559 18.27 29.27 11.60
C LEU A 559 17.05 29.63 10.74
N GLY A 560 16.80 28.91 9.65
CA GLY A 560 15.58 29.02 8.85
C GLY A 560 15.48 30.29 8.01
N TYR A 561 16.61 30.89 7.61
CA TYR A 561 16.61 32.13 6.80
C TYR A 561 16.82 31.94 5.30
N GLY A 562 16.80 30.68 4.86
CA GLY A 562 16.83 30.29 3.45
C GLY A 562 18.20 29.83 3.00
N TRP A 563 18.20 28.80 2.16
CA TRP A 563 19.41 28.11 1.72
C TRP A 563 19.48 27.98 0.19
N ASP A 564 20.69 27.74 -0.30
CA ASP A 564 20.99 27.48 -1.70
C ASP A 564 22.08 26.38 -1.83
N PHE A 565 22.71 26.26 -3.01
CA PHE A 565 23.77 25.27 -3.25
C PHE A 565 24.97 25.40 -2.29
N SER A 566 25.17 26.55 -1.63
CA SER A 566 26.23 26.72 -0.64
C SER A 566 26.01 25.86 0.62
N ALA A 567 24.78 25.38 0.86
CA ALA A 567 24.50 24.40 1.91
C ALA A 567 25.19 23.05 1.60
N ASP A 568 25.31 22.67 0.33
CA ASP A 568 26.05 21.47 -0.09
C ASP A 568 27.56 21.65 0.10
N ILE A 569 28.08 22.87 -0.11
CA ILE A 569 29.48 23.21 0.18
C ILE A 569 29.78 23.04 1.67
N TRP A 570 28.86 23.46 2.55
CA TRP A 570 28.96 23.19 3.98
C TRP A 570 29.00 21.69 4.27
N ASN A 571 28.08 20.89 3.68
CA ASN A 571 28.09 19.44 3.86
C ASN A 571 29.41 18.81 3.44
N PHE A 572 29.98 19.27 2.31
CA PHE A 572 31.27 18.82 1.84
C PHE A 572 32.39 19.17 2.83
N GLY A 573 32.39 20.38 3.40
CA GLY A 573 33.35 20.77 4.44
C GLY A 573 33.30 19.85 5.67
N VAL A 574 32.09 19.58 6.19
CA VAL A 574 31.89 18.65 7.32
C VAL A 574 32.33 17.23 6.95
N LEU A 575 31.99 16.77 5.73
CA LEU A 575 32.34 15.44 5.26
C LEU A 575 33.86 15.25 5.14
N VAL A 576 34.55 16.18 4.49
CA VAL A 576 36.01 16.12 4.33
C VAL A 576 36.70 16.12 5.69
N TRP A 577 36.23 16.94 6.63
CA TRP A 577 36.72 16.93 8.00
C TRP A 577 36.53 15.57 8.67
N ASN A 578 35.32 15.01 8.60
CA ASN A 578 35.01 13.72 9.25
C ASN A 578 35.86 12.58 8.68
N ILE A 579 36.13 12.61 7.37
CA ILE A 579 36.97 11.61 6.69
C ILE A 579 38.41 11.68 7.19
N ILE A 580 38.95 12.89 7.35
CA ILE A 580 40.35 13.11 7.77
C ILE A 580 40.55 12.67 9.21
N GLU A 581 39.68 13.12 10.13
CA GLU A 581 39.83 12.86 11.56
C GLU A 581 39.26 11.50 11.99
N GLY A 582 38.46 10.85 11.14
CA GLY A 582 37.82 9.57 11.44
C GLY A 582 36.78 9.65 12.57
N THR A 583 36.25 10.84 12.84
CA THR A 583 35.22 11.13 13.86
C THR A 583 34.28 12.23 13.34
N GLU A 584 33.17 12.52 14.03
CA GLU A 584 32.29 13.64 13.67
C GLU A 584 32.81 15.01 14.16
N LEU A 585 32.71 16.04 13.30
CA LEU A 585 33.06 17.43 13.66
C LEU A 585 32.13 17.95 14.75
N PHE A 586 30.83 17.80 14.52
CA PHE A 586 29.75 18.15 15.44
C PHE A 586 29.40 16.93 16.27
N THR A 587 29.75 16.94 17.55
CA THR A 587 29.63 15.76 18.44
C THR A 587 28.37 15.80 19.29
N GLN A 588 27.80 16.98 19.50
CA GLN A 588 26.63 17.22 20.36
C GLN A 588 25.49 17.85 19.55
N VAL A 589 24.87 17.05 18.68
CA VAL A 589 23.71 17.50 17.88
C VAL A 589 22.40 16.85 18.31
N GLU A 590 22.43 16.01 19.35
CA GLU A 590 21.27 15.26 19.84
C GLU A 590 21.06 15.49 21.34
N ASP A 591 19.80 15.39 21.78
CA ASP A 591 19.40 15.44 23.18
C ASP A 591 19.67 14.09 23.90
N ALA A 592 19.36 14.03 25.20
CA ALA A 592 19.53 12.82 26.01
C ALA A 592 18.74 11.59 25.52
N ASN A 593 17.79 11.77 24.60
CA ASN A 593 16.97 10.73 24.01
C ASN A 593 17.38 10.37 22.57
N GLY A 594 18.50 10.91 22.07
CA GLY A 594 18.97 10.70 20.70
C GLY A 594 18.15 11.45 19.65
N ARG A 595 17.45 12.53 20.01
CA ARG A 595 16.71 13.37 19.08
C ARG A 595 17.53 14.58 18.69
N TYR A 596 17.46 15.00 17.43
CA TYR A 596 18.16 16.20 16.96
C TYR A 596 17.81 17.43 17.82
N ASP A 597 18.83 18.10 18.35
CA ASP A 597 18.70 19.29 19.19
C ASP A 597 19.35 20.51 18.51
N PRO A 598 18.55 21.36 17.83
CA PRO A 598 19.06 22.49 17.04
C PRO A 598 19.93 23.48 17.82
N LYS A 599 19.59 23.75 19.09
CA LYS A 599 20.36 24.65 19.96
C LYS A 599 21.73 24.06 20.32
N SER A 600 21.83 22.74 20.55
CA SER A 600 23.12 22.09 20.81
C SER A 600 24.01 22.13 19.56
N HIS A 601 23.42 21.90 18.38
CA HIS A 601 24.16 22.01 17.12
C HIS A 601 24.65 23.45 16.85
N LEU A 602 23.81 24.47 17.08
CA LEU A 602 24.23 25.87 16.99
C LEU A 602 25.33 26.22 18.00
N ALA A 603 25.29 25.64 19.20
CA ALA A 603 26.33 25.85 20.21
C ALA A 603 27.69 25.30 19.76
N GLU A 604 27.73 24.13 19.12
CA GLU A 604 28.94 23.60 18.50
C GLU A 604 29.42 24.49 17.34
N MET A 605 28.53 25.01 16.49
CA MET A 605 28.92 25.98 15.45
C MET A 605 29.55 27.24 16.05
N ILE A 606 28.99 27.77 17.16
CA ILE A 606 29.53 28.94 17.86
C ILE A 606 30.91 28.65 18.48
N ALA A 607 31.11 27.46 19.03
CA ALA A 607 32.41 27.06 19.56
C ALA A 607 33.49 27.05 18.47
N LEU A 608 33.16 26.51 17.29
CA LEU A 608 34.11 26.34 16.19
C LEU A 608 34.36 27.62 15.38
N LEU A 609 33.31 28.42 15.14
CA LEU A 609 33.33 29.56 14.23
C LEU A 609 33.28 30.93 14.93
N GLY A 610 32.99 30.95 16.23
CA GLY A 610 32.60 32.17 16.94
C GLY A 610 31.12 32.52 16.75
N PRO A 611 30.62 33.60 17.39
CA PRO A 611 29.22 33.99 17.28
C PRO A 611 28.84 34.39 15.84
N PRO A 612 27.61 34.13 15.39
CA PRO A 612 27.16 34.54 14.07
C PRO A 612 27.16 36.07 13.92
N PRO A 613 27.42 36.60 12.71
CA PRO A 613 27.24 38.01 12.42
C PRO A 613 25.80 38.49 12.68
N LYS A 614 25.63 39.75 13.08
CA LYS A 614 24.30 40.32 13.40
C LYS A 614 23.31 40.22 12.24
N GLU A 615 23.80 40.39 11.01
CA GLU A 615 23.00 40.27 9.78
C GLU A 615 22.35 38.89 9.60
N VAL A 616 23.02 37.82 10.06
CA VAL A 616 22.49 36.45 9.99
C VAL A 616 21.29 36.30 10.93
N ILE A 617 21.38 36.87 12.14
CA ILE A 617 20.32 36.85 13.15
C ILE A 617 19.12 37.68 12.65
N GLU A 618 19.36 38.90 12.17
CA GLU A 618 18.32 39.79 11.64
C GLU A 618 17.57 39.13 10.46
N ARG A 619 18.28 38.43 9.58
CA ARG A 619 17.67 37.69 8.46
C ARG A 619 16.84 36.49 8.94
N ALA A 620 17.28 35.79 9.98
CA ALA A 620 16.51 34.71 10.62
C ALA A 620 15.25 35.20 11.32
N ASP A 621 15.30 36.39 11.93
CA ASP A 621 14.11 37.04 12.50
C ASP A 621 13.13 37.48 11.42
N TYR A 622 13.62 38.10 10.35
CA TYR A 622 12.78 38.49 9.21
C TYR A 622 12.07 37.28 8.58
N MET A 623 12.82 36.21 8.27
CA MET A 623 12.27 35.01 7.62
C MET A 623 11.35 34.18 8.51
N SER A 624 11.37 34.39 9.83
CA SER A 624 10.43 33.72 10.74
C SER A 624 8.97 34.13 10.56
N GLN A 625 8.73 35.24 9.86
CA GLN A 625 7.39 35.72 9.51
C GLN A 625 6.83 35.07 8.25
N VAL A 626 7.66 34.33 7.50
CA VAL A 626 7.26 33.63 6.28
C VAL A 626 6.78 32.23 6.65
N GLU A 627 5.52 31.93 6.33
CA GLU A 627 4.90 30.62 6.56
C GLU A 627 5.02 29.72 5.33
N TYR A 628 5.06 28.41 5.56
CA TYR A 628 4.98 27.42 4.50
C TYR A 628 3.60 27.40 3.85
N ASP A 629 3.52 27.06 2.56
CA ASP A 629 2.24 26.87 1.83
C ASP A 629 1.35 25.78 2.45
N SER A 630 1.95 24.87 3.21
CA SER A 630 1.27 23.84 3.99
C SER A 630 2.08 23.53 5.24
N MET A 631 1.39 23.34 6.38
CA MET A 631 2.06 22.97 7.63
C MET A 631 2.79 21.64 7.46
N ILE A 632 4.04 21.59 7.94
CA ILE A 632 4.85 20.38 7.92
C ILE A 632 4.99 19.81 9.33
N SER A 633 5.20 18.49 9.44
CA SER A 633 5.43 17.81 10.73
C SER A 633 6.70 16.96 10.61
N ILE A 634 7.71 17.29 11.41
CA ILE A 634 8.97 16.52 11.48
C ILE A 634 8.91 15.51 12.63
N GLU A 635 8.16 15.84 13.68
CA GLU A 635 7.76 14.90 14.73
C GLU A 635 6.26 14.59 14.58
N VAL A 636 5.89 13.34 14.81
CA VAL A 636 4.49 12.87 14.71
C VAL A 636 3.60 13.71 15.63
N GLY A 637 2.64 14.44 15.05
CA GLY A 637 1.61 15.17 15.78
C GLY A 637 1.93 16.62 16.16
N LYS A 638 3.05 17.19 15.69
CA LYS A 638 3.37 18.62 15.91
C LYS A 638 3.50 19.37 14.57
N PRO A 639 2.41 19.99 14.08
CA PRO A 639 2.47 20.81 12.87
C PRO A 639 3.25 22.11 13.14
N CYS A 640 4.14 22.47 12.22
CA CYS A 640 4.93 23.69 12.24
C CYS A 640 4.60 24.54 11.00
N LYS A 641 4.43 25.85 11.21
CA LYS A 641 4.06 26.78 10.14
C LYS A 641 5.25 27.41 9.43
N ASN A 642 6.45 27.35 10.02
CA ASN A 642 7.67 27.91 9.46
C ASN A 642 8.92 27.20 9.99
N ALA A 643 10.08 27.56 9.45
CA ALA A 643 11.37 26.96 9.83
C ALA A 643 11.76 27.23 11.29
N ARG A 644 11.36 28.38 11.87
CA ARG A 644 11.65 28.69 13.27
C ARG A 644 10.95 27.73 14.22
N GLU A 645 9.69 27.39 13.96
CA GLU A 645 8.93 26.42 14.76
C GLU A 645 9.48 25.00 14.62
N VAL A 646 9.93 24.64 13.41
CA VAL A 646 10.60 23.38 13.10
C VAL A 646 11.85 23.18 13.95
N PHE A 647 12.71 24.19 14.04
CA PHE A 647 13.98 24.11 14.77
C PHE A 647 13.90 24.64 16.20
N GLY A 648 12.71 24.93 16.71
CA GLY A 648 12.51 25.33 18.11
C GLY A 648 13.14 26.67 18.48
N GLY A 649 13.27 27.60 17.53
CA GLY A 649 13.75 28.96 17.77
C GLY A 649 12.72 29.86 18.46
N PRO A 650 13.08 31.12 18.81
CA PRO A 650 14.37 31.77 18.56
C PRO A 650 15.50 31.23 19.45
N CYS A 651 16.73 31.28 18.97
CA CYS A 651 17.93 30.84 19.72
C CYS A 651 18.83 32.01 20.18
N PHE A 652 18.51 33.24 19.78
CA PHE A 652 19.25 34.46 20.10
C PHE A 652 18.27 35.51 20.67
N ASP A 653 18.78 36.40 21.54
CA ASP A 653 18.04 37.57 22.01
C ASP A 653 18.14 38.77 21.05
N GLU A 654 17.47 39.88 21.40
CA GLU A 654 17.41 41.11 20.58
C GLU A 654 18.79 41.77 20.41
N GLU A 655 19.72 41.52 21.32
CA GLU A 655 21.11 41.97 21.25
C GLU A 655 22.02 41.03 20.44
N GLY A 656 21.48 39.92 19.93
CA GLY A 656 22.20 38.93 19.13
C GLY A 656 23.03 37.94 19.97
N LYS A 657 22.77 37.85 21.27
CA LYS A 657 23.44 36.91 22.17
C LYS A 657 22.69 35.58 22.17
N PHE A 658 23.46 34.50 22.07
CA PHE A 658 22.94 33.15 22.11
C PHE A 658 22.29 32.85 23.47
N LEU A 659 21.06 32.33 23.45
CA LEU A 659 20.23 32.09 24.65
C LEU A 659 20.71 30.89 25.48
N HIS A 660 21.46 29.97 24.88
CA HIS A 660 21.91 28.72 25.49
C HIS A 660 23.43 28.67 25.69
N GLN A 661 24.00 29.71 26.29
CA GLN A 661 25.45 29.84 26.51
C GLN A 661 26.08 28.62 27.19
N GLU A 662 25.33 27.96 28.06
CA GLU A 662 25.74 26.76 28.80
C GLU A 662 26.03 25.54 27.91
N LEU A 663 25.51 25.54 26.67
CA LEU A 663 25.70 24.45 25.72
C LEU A 663 26.96 24.61 24.87
N ILE A 664 27.61 25.77 24.88
CA ILE A 664 28.78 26.03 24.01
C ILE A 664 29.99 25.24 24.55
N PRO A 665 30.49 24.24 23.82
CA PRO A 665 31.65 23.48 24.26
C PRO A 665 32.92 24.33 24.20
N ASN A 666 33.85 24.10 25.13
CA ASN A 666 35.15 24.77 25.12
C ASN A 666 36.12 24.07 24.15
N ARG A 667 35.95 24.30 22.85
CA ARG A 667 36.82 23.81 21.77
C ARG A 667 36.84 24.82 20.63
N LYS A 668 37.92 24.85 19.85
CA LYS A 668 38.01 25.64 18.61
C LYS A 668 38.31 24.74 17.43
N LEU A 669 38.00 25.20 16.22
CA LEU A 669 38.23 24.44 14.99
C LEU A 669 39.68 23.94 14.87
N GLU A 670 40.65 24.74 15.30
CA GLU A 670 42.07 24.38 15.27
C GLU A 670 42.38 23.18 16.18
N ASP A 671 41.70 23.08 17.32
CA ASP A 671 41.90 22.01 18.31
C ASP A 671 41.30 20.67 17.85
N THR A 672 40.52 20.69 16.77
CA THR A 672 39.76 19.53 16.32
C THR A 672 40.53 18.62 15.37
N ILE A 673 41.71 19.03 14.88
CA ILE A 673 42.45 18.32 13.81
C ILE A 673 43.79 17.73 14.27
N PRO A 674 43.83 16.78 15.24
CA PRO A 674 45.07 16.17 15.70
C PRO A 674 45.73 15.22 14.69
N SER A 675 45.00 14.77 13.66
CA SER A 675 45.51 13.75 12.72
C SER A 675 46.49 14.27 11.67
N ILE A 676 46.50 15.58 11.40
CA ILE A 676 47.31 16.21 10.36
C ILE A 676 48.65 16.72 10.91
N TYR A 677 49.75 16.48 10.19
CA TYR A 677 51.08 17.01 10.52
C TYR A 677 51.12 18.55 10.50
N ASP A 678 51.95 19.17 11.34
CA ASP A 678 52.06 20.64 11.48
C ASP A 678 52.25 21.38 10.13
N SER A 679 52.89 20.76 9.14
CA SER A 679 53.12 21.34 7.80
C SER A 679 51.86 21.45 6.92
N GLU A 680 50.84 20.65 7.16
CA GLU A 680 49.60 20.56 6.36
C GLU A 680 48.39 21.15 7.08
N ARG A 681 48.50 21.28 8.40
CA ARG A 681 47.44 21.73 9.30
C ARG A 681 46.84 23.08 8.90
N GLU A 682 47.68 24.07 8.64
CA GLU A 682 47.21 25.41 8.25
C GLU A 682 46.54 25.45 6.87
N LEU A 683 47.01 24.61 5.93
CA LEU A 683 46.39 24.49 4.61
C LEU A 683 45.02 23.85 4.68
N PHE A 684 44.88 22.80 5.52
CA PHE A 684 43.58 22.19 5.75
C PHE A 684 42.62 23.14 6.47
N LEU A 685 43.08 23.85 7.50
CA LEU A 685 42.26 24.85 8.19
C LEU A 685 41.80 25.96 7.26
N SER A 686 42.69 26.45 6.38
CA SER A 686 42.32 27.41 5.34
C SER A 686 41.23 26.84 4.42
N PHE A 687 41.36 25.59 4.00
CA PHE A 687 40.38 24.93 3.14
C PHE A 687 39.02 24.73 3.84
N ALA A 688 39.04 24.30 5.10
CA ALA A 688 37.84 24.14 5.90
C ALA A 688 37.13 25.49 6.14
N ARG A 689 37.89 26.57 6.41
CA ARG A 689 37.33 27.92 6.60
C ARG A 689 36.74 28.51 5.32
N ASP A 690 37.16 28.08 4.14
CA ASP A 690 36.52 28.44 2.87
C ASP A 690 35.13 27.81 2.67
N MET A 691 34.76 26.81 3.50
CA MET A 691 33.49 26.07 3.42
C MET A 691 32.61 26.25 4.66
N LEU A 692 33.22 26.29 5.86
CA LEU A 692 32.54 26.34 7.15
C LEU A 692 32.41 27.78 7.64
N THR A 693 31.49 28.54 7.04
CA THR A 693 31.20 29.92 7.41
C THR A 693 29.73 30.11 7.79
N TRP A 694 29.47 31.13 8.63
CA TRP A 694 28.10 31.54 8.98
C TRP A 694 27.35 32.12 7.79
N VAL A 695 28.01 32.94 6.96
CA VAL A 695 27.38 33.61 5.83
C VAL A 695 27.53 32.74 4.58
N PRO A 696 26.43 32.26 3.98
CA PRO A 696 26.51 31.28 2.89
C PRO A 696 27.23 31.81 1.64
N SER A 697 27.09 33.11 1.34
CA SER A 697 27.74 33.76 0.19
C SER A 697 29.26 33.92 0.33
N GLU A 698 29.81 33.77 1.54
CA GLU A 698 31.26 33.79 1.78
C GLU A 698 31.90 32.43 1.46
N ARG A 699 31.11 31.36 1.34
CA ARG A 699 31.63 30.04 0.98
C ARG A 699 32.10 30.04 -0.47
N LYS A 700 33.27 29.44 -0.70
CA LYS A 700 33.76 29.23 -2.06
C LYS A 700 32.91 28.21 -2.79
N THR A 701 32.72 28.42 -4.09
CA THR A 701 32.08 27.45 -4.97
C THR A 701 32.94 26.19 -5.13
N ALA A 702 32.33 25.07 -5.52
CA ALA A 702 33.08 23.84 -5.80
C ALA A 702 34.24 24.07 -6.79
N ARG A 703 34.04 24.91 -7.81
CA ARG A 703 35.07 25.29 -8.78
C ARG A 703 36.24 26.02 -8.11
N GLU A 704 35.97 27.05 -7.31
CA GLU A 704 37.01 27.81 -6.59
C GLU A 704 37.76 26.92 -5.59
N LEU A 705 37.07 25.98 -4.94
CA LEU A 705 37.68 25.01 -4.03
C LEU A 705 38.63 24.03 -4.73
N THR A 706 38.37 23.65 -5.98
CA THR A 706 39.29 22.77 -6.74
C THR A 706 40.67 23.39 -6.97
N GLU A 707 40.76 24.72 -6.91
CA GLU A 707 42.01 25.46 -7.09
C GLU A 707 42.73 25.68 -5.74
N HIS A 708 42.14 25.27 -4.61
CA HIS A 708 42.72 25.52 -3.29
C HIS A 708 44.03 24.73 -3.08
N PRO A 709 45.09 25.33 -2.50
CA PRO A 709 46.39 24.68 -2.32
C PRO A 709 46.36 23.38 -1.52
N PHE A 710 45.42 23.21 -0.59
CA PHE A 710 45.25 21.96 0.18
C PHE A 710 45.03 20.74 -0.72
N LEU A 711 44.18 20.87 -1.76
CA LEU A 711 43.92 19.78 -2.71
C LEU A 711 45.10 19.56 -3.68
N ASN A 712 46.10 20.44 -3.65
CA ASN A 712 47.30 20.40 -4.49
C ASN A 712 48.60 20.16 -3.69
N PHE A 713 48.51 19.97 -2.37
CA PHE A 713 49.66 19.76 -1.49
C PHE A 713 50.05 18.26 -1.50
N GLY A 714 51.27 17.95 -1.94
CA GLY A 714 51.73 16.56 -2.12
C GLY A 714 52.62 16.28 -3.33
N GLY A 715 53.13 17.30 -4.03
CA GLY A 715 54.23 17.12 -4.97
C GLY A 715 55.53 16.77 -4.22
N TYR A 716 55.98 15.52 -4.30
CA TYR A 716 57.24 15.08 -3.68
C TYR A 716 58.44 15.87 -4.22
N VAL A 717 59.08 16.64 -3.33
CA VAL A 717 60.43 17.17 -3.50
C VAL A 717 61.41 15.99 -3.57
N SER A 718 62.27 15.95 -4.59
CA SER A 718 63.26 14.88 -4.79
C SER A 718 64.21 14.75 -3.59
N LYS A 719 64.49 13.50 -3.23
CA LYS A 719 65.44 13.06 -2.19
C LYS A 719 66.87 13.59 -2.40
N ASP A 720 67.20 14.01 -3.62
CA ASP A 720 68.54 14.49 -4.00
C ASP A 720 68.91 15.85 -3.38
N VAL A 721 67.92 16.67 -2.99
CA VAL A 721 68.16 18.01 -2.43
C VAL A 721 68.52 17.96 -0.93
N LEU A 722 68.15 16.89 -0.22
CA LEU A 722 68.39 16.75 1.22
C LEU A 722 69.75 16.12 1.58
N GLU A 723 70.42 15.43 0.65
CA GLU A 723 71.68 14.72 0.93
C GLU A 723 72.96 15.48 0.51
N GLY A 724 72.86 16.70 -0.02
CA GLY A 724 74.02 17.57 -0.25
C GLY A 724 75.12 16.96 -1.12
N ARG A 725 74.76 16.14 -2.12
CA ARG A 725 75.69 15.64 -3.14
C ARG A 725 75.39 16.37 -4.46
N SER A 726 76.40 17.08 -4.96
CA SER A 726 76.36 17.92 -6.16
C SER A 726 75.96 17.18 -7.42
#